data_AF-A0A2P5A1B2-F1
#
_entry.id   AF-A0A2P5A1B2-F1
#
_cell.length_a   1.000
_cell.length_b   1.000
_cell.length_c   1.000
_cell.angle_alpha   90.00
_cell.angle_beta   90.00
_cell.angle_gamma   90.00
#
_symmetry.space_group_name_H-M   'P 1'
#
loop_
_entity.id
_entity.type
_entity.pdbx_description
1 polymer ?
#
loop_
_entity_poly.entity_id
_entity_poly.type
_entity_poly.pdbx_seq_one_letter_code
_entity_poly.pdbx_strand_id
1 'polypeptide(L)'
;MHYLLCLLFAACALAAKPLSKEVCGASCYYTLSKAKFASDNTTEQTLCTHPLRVTSTYLCIWEHCKDSEIAPGIAWWASTCKKSSKVVNLKIYESTTANVTQAYIDGLPTVEQTQKAIVDVVSRPSDSNWNQVHRTVLTYWTNIVYHQKLRWIPYAYWGLVLFLGTVSHAIASIPVKRSSQPVRKNNTGAKVKGWFHRNLMMAPTFSYHHHQPLGWFIVPLRLQSLVIAGYIITQIFMLAFHYPVFSNNIYYKTITGQVCRILGDRLGIFMTAELPLIFLFAGRSNPFVYLTGWSYRTFSIFHRWIALILTMEGIIHGCVFSAYYVNEQGWSGYHEELSTDPTFKYGLLMVISLSISAAFAFGPIRNRIYEFFKASHVSLTAIFLAALFYHIEGQFKGIYKVWVWACVGLWAGDHVFRLLRVLVMNYKSFLGQGSLALASYSEETGMIRLQVKPSINSKRQTPGTYFFVYFPGMRFWETHPFTLAGRSKQIDDISIYNSSSDQPSDKENGTQTPRVTELTSEQGDTHMTFMIRPRDGMTRRLRDKLVSKGESGPLRVRVFLEGPYGTPARLDHFDDILFIAGGSGITTVLPYLRMFFEDQSSQPPPNVHLAWAVRDEGFIRDVLANDLRATEGSAFAASKLNMEFYITSGASGTSTPTPVSKEAGNATSDSRFKRVRPDIHTMVDNFVNQSQGRAAVFVCGPAEIADTTRQAVLRQTRKVHVDVELFEEMFVW
;
A
#
# COMPACT_ATOMS: atom_id res chain seq x y z
N MET A 1 2.13 12.63 -20.13
CA MET A 1 0.84 13.20 -19.71
C MET A 1 -0.12 13.38 -20.89
N HIS A 2 0.28 14.03 -21.99
CA HIS A 2 -0.57 14.18 -23.20
C HIS A 2 -1.09 12.84 -23.78
N TYR A 3 -0.23 11.83 -23.96
CA TYR A 3 -0.67 10.52 -24.47
C TYR A 3 -1.61 9.76 -23.53
N LEU A 4 -1.44 9.93 -22.21
CA LEU A 4 -2.33 9.33 -21.22
C LEU A 4 -3.69 10.01 -21.25
N LEU A 5 -3.71 11.35 -21.35
CA LEU A 5 -4.92 12.14 -21.55
C LEU A 5 -5.66 11.69 -22.82
N CYS A 6 -4.98 11.57 -23.97
CA CYS A 6 -5.61 11.17 -25.23
C CYS A 6 -6.22 9.76 -25.16
N LEU A 7 -5.55 8.80 -24.52
CA LEU A 7 -6.10 7.45 -24.31
C LEU A 7 -7.29 7.47 -23.35
N LEU A 8 -7.24 8.28 -22.29
CA LEU A 8 -8.35 8.52 -21.37
C LEU A 8 -9.54 9.16 -22.09
N PHE A 9 -9.33 10.19 -22.91
CA PHE A 9 -10.37 10.84 -23.71
C PHE A 9 -10.97 9.89 -24.75
N ALA A 10 -10.17 9.07 -25.42
CA ALA A 10 -10.64 8.07 -26.37
C ALA A 10 -11.47 6.98 -25.66
N ALA A 11 -11.02 6.49 -24.50
CA ALA A 11 -11.77 5.54 -23.69
C ALA A 11 -13.08 6.14 -23.17
N CYS A 12 -13.09 7.40 -22.73
CA CYS A 12 -14.30 8.12 -22.33
C CYS A 12 -15.28 8.33 -23.51
N ALA A 13 -14.78 8.62 -24.70
CA ALA A 13 -15.60 8.77 -25.91
C ALA A 13 -16.23 7.45 -26.37
N LEU A 14 -15.48 6.34 -26.32
CA LEU A 14 -16.00 4.98 -26.54
C LEU A 14 -16.98 4.57 -25.42
N ALA A 15 -16.75 5.05 -24.20
CA ALA A 15 -17.63 4.79 -23.07
C ALA A 15 -18.98 5.49 -23.17
N ALA A 16 -19.03 6.69 -23.75
CA ALA A 16 -20.23 7.51 -23.89
C ALA A 16 -21.24 7.04 -24.95
N LYS A 17 -20.92 6.00 -25.75
CA LYS A 17 -21.91 5.44 -26.71
C LYS A 17 -23.05 4.74 -25.95
N PRO A 18 -24.34 5.07 -26.23
CA PRO A 18 -25.48 4.41 -25.60
C PRO A 18 -25.51 2.94 -26.01
N LEU A 19 -25.63 2.03 -25.04
CA LEU A 19 -25.48 0.58 -25.26
C LEU A 19 -26.72 -0.25 -24.87
N SER A 20 -27.86 0.37 -24.56
CA SER A 20 -29.06 -0.40 -24.19
C SER A 20 -30.11 -0.34 -25.29
N LYS A 21 -30.33 -1.49 -25.93
CA LYS A 21 -31.42 -1.73 -26.89
C LYS A 21 -32.79 -1.81 -26.19
N GLU A 22 -32.84 -1.79 -24.87
CA GLU A 22 -34.05 -1.91 -24.06
C GLU A 22 -34.74 -0.54 -23.85
N VAL A 23 -34.01 0.55 -24.11
CA VAL A 23 -34.44 1.94 -23.81
C VAL A 23 -35.76 2.28 -24.48
N CYS A 24 -35.96 1.92 -25.76
CA CYS A 24 -37.18 2.26 -26.47
C CYS A 24 -38.41 1.58 -25.85
N GLY A 25 -38.35 0.26 -25.62
CA GLY A 25 -39.43 -0.47 -24.95
C GLY A 25 -39.71 0.03 -23.53
N ALA A 26 -38.66 0.35 -22.77
CA ALA A 26 -38.80 0.96 -21.45
C ALA A 26 -39.46 2.35 -21.52
N SER A 27 -39.14 3.14 -22.54
CA SER A 27 -39.74 4.46 -22.76
C SER A 27 -41.24 4.34 -22.97
N CYS A 28 -41.69 3.46 -23.88
CA CYS A 28 -43.11 3.21 -24.11
C CYS A 28 -43.86 2.77 -22.84
N TYR A 29 -43.26 1.86 -22.06
CA TYR A 29 -43.80 1.44 -20.78
C TYR A 29 -43.95 2.61 -19.79
N TYR A 30 -42.89 3.41 -19.61
CA TYR A 30 -42.93 4.53 -18.66
C TYR A 30 -43.87 5.65 -19.11
N THR A 31 -44.00 5.92 -20.41
CA THR A 31 -44.92 6.94 -20.94
C THR A 31 -46.36 6.65 -20.56
N LEU A 32 -46.76 5.37 -20.57
CA LEU A 32 -48.12 4.94 -20.21
C LEU A 32 -48.27 4.53 -18.74
N SER A 33 -47.18 4.43 -17.98
CA SER A 33 -47.20 3.95 -16.59
C SER A 33 -48.03 4.83 -15.64
N LYS A 34 -48.00 6.16 -15.83
CA LYS A 34 -48.68 7.14 -14.95
C LYS A 34 -50.12 7.46 -15.37
N ALA A 35 -50.53 7.10 -16.59
CA ALA A 35 -51.91 7.25 -17.04
C ALA A 35 -52.83 6.31 -16.25
N LYS A 36 -54.04 6.75 -15.93
CA LYS A 36 -55.05 5.94 -15.24
C LYS A 36 -55.96 5.27 -16.27
N PHE A 37 -55.81 3.98 -16.48
CA PHE A 37 -56.73 3.21 -17.32
C PHE A 37 -57.97 2.81 -16.50
N ALA A 38 -59.11 2.65 -17.16
CA ALA A 38 -60.35 2.21 -16.52
C ALA A 38 -60.14 0.86 -15.81
N SER A 39 -60.59 0.73 -14.56
CA SER A 39 -60.40 -0.46 -13.71
C SER A 39 -58.97 -0.68 -13.15
N ASP A 40 -58.11 0.33 -13.16
CA ASP A 40 -56.82 0.30 -12.46
C ASP A 40 -57.02 0.23 -10.93
N ASN A 41 -56.94 -0.97 -10.34
CA ASN A 41 -56.69 -1.13 -8.92
C ASN A 41 -55.20 -0.84 -8.68
N THR A 42 -54.87 0.11 -7.82
CA THR A 42 -53.57 0.82 -7.68
C THR A 42 -52.30 0.00 -7.34
N THR A 43 -52.31 -1.33 -7.49
CA THR A 43 -51.14 -2.20 -7.30
C THR A 43 -50.22 -2.26 -8.54
N GLU A 44 -48.90 -2.33 -8.36
CA GLU A 44 -47.92 -2.44 -9.46
C GLU A 44 -48.16 -3.66 -10.39
N GLN A 45 -48.78 -4.73 -9.90
CA GLN A 45 -49.13 -5.92 -10.69
C GLN A 45 -50.26 -5.67 -11.71
N THR A 46 -51.16 -4.72 -11.43
CA THR A 46 -52.26 -4.36 -12.33
C THR A 46 -51.75 -3.58 -13.55
N LEU A 47 -50.68 -2.77 -13.37
CA LEU A 47 -50.04 -2.01 -14.46
C LEU A 47 -49.44 -2.91 -15.56
N CYS A 48 -49.09 -4.16 -15.24
CA CYS A 48 -48.44 -5.08 -16.17
C CYS A 48 -49.37 -6.14 -16.75
N THR A 49 -50.62 -6.19 -16.28
CA THR A 49 -51.61 -7.20 -16.67
C THR A 49 -52.87 -6.59 -17.28
N HIS A 50 -53.05 -5.27 -17.18
CA HIS A 50 -54.20 -4.59 -17.74
C HIS A 50 -54.21 -4.63 -19.28
N PRO A 51 -55.22 -5.24 -19.93
CA PRO A 51 -55.23 -5.45 -21.38
C PRO A 51 -55.09 -4.16 -22.19
N LEU A 52 -55.81 -3.10 -21.86
CA LEU A 52 -55.75 -1.82 -22.59
C LEU A 52 -54.35 -1.21 -22.57
N ARG A 53 -53.67 -1.31 -21.43
CA ARG A 53 -52.35 -0.72 -21.21
C ARG A 53 -51.26 -1.55 -21.89
N VAL A 54 -51.38 -2.88 -21.82
CA VAL A 54 -50.48 -3.82 -22.47
C VAL A 54 -50.53 -3.63 -23.98
N THR A 55 -51.75 -3.61 -24.56
CA THR A 55 -51.95 -3.35 -26.00
C THR A 55 -51.42 -1.97 -26.39
N SER A 56 -51.75 -0.92 -25.64
CA SER A 56 -51.24 0.45 -25.89
C SER A 56 -49.70 0.52 -25.87
N THR A 57 -49.06 -0.21 -24.96
CA THR A 57 -47.59 -0.28 -24.87
C THR A 57 -46.98 -1.01 -26.06
N TYR A 58 -47.60 -2.11 -26.52
CA TYR A 58 -47.15 -2.80 -27.73
C TYR A 58 -47.27 -1.96 -28.99
N LEU A 59 -48.36 -1.20 -29.13
CA LEU A 59 -48.56 -0.28 -30.26
C LEU A 59 -47.52 0.86 -30.24
N CYS A 60 -47.21 1.42 -29.07
CA CYS A 60 -46.11 2.39 -28.92
C CYS A 60 -44.76 1.78 -29.34
N ILE A 61 -44.47 0.53 -28.95
CA ILE A 61 -43.23 -0.15 -29.33
C ILE A 61 -43.14 -0.33 -30.84
N TRP A 62 -44.26 -0.70 -31.48
CA TRP A 62 -44.35 -0.84 -32.93
C TRP A 62 -44.14 0.49 -33.66
N GLU A 63 -44.69 1.60 -33.15
CA GLU A 63 -44.59 2.92 -33.75
C GLU A 63 -43.19 3.53 -33.63
N HIS A 64 -42.53 3.39 -32.47
CA HIS A 64 -41.30 4.14 -32.18
C HIS A 64 -40.00 3.32 -32.15
N CYS A 65 -40.05 2.00 -31.95
CA CYS A 65 -38.83 1.20 -31.76
C CYS A 65 -38.32 0.58 -33.06
N LYS A 66 -36.99 0.49 -33.20
CA LYS A 66 -36.37 -0.24 -34.32
C LYS A 66 -36.48 -1.74 -34.09
N ASP A 67 -36.48 -2.53 -35.17
CA ASP A 67 -36.56 -4.01 -35.09
C ASP A 67 -35.56 -4.63 -34.11
N SER A 68 -34.34 -4.08 -34.06
CA SER A 68 -33.28 -4.56 -33.17
C SER A 68 -33.54 -4.29 -31.67
N GLU A 69 -34.48 -3.40 -31.33
CA GLU A 69 -34.80 -2.93 -29.97
C GLU A 69 -36.08 -3.58 -29.43
N ILE A 70 -36.95 -4.11 -30.31
CA ILE A 70 -38.24 -4.69 -29.94
C ILE A 70 -38.07 -5.88 -28.97
N ALA A 71 -37.34 -6.92 -29.38
CA ALA A 71 -37.18 -8.12 -28.55
C ALA A 71 -36.48 -7.82 -27.21
N PRO A 72 -35.37 -7.05 -27.15
CA PRO A 72 -34.77 -6.62 -25.88
C PRO A 72 -35.71 -5.79 -25.01
N GLY A 73 -36.46 -4.84 -25.60
CA GLY A 73 -37.41 -3.99 -24.88
C GLY A 73 -38.55 -4.79 -24.24
N ILE A 74 -39.11 -5.76 -24.96
CA ILE A 74 -40.17 -6.65 -24.44
C ILE A 74 -39.61 -7.57 -23.34
N ALA A 75 -38.40 -8.12 -23.53
CA ALA A 75 -37.76 -8.95 -22.52
C ALA A 75 -37.50 -8.17 -21.22
N TRP A 76 -37.03 -6.92 -21.33
CA TRP A 76 -36.87 -6.02 -20.20
C TRP A 76 -38.22 -5.77 -19.51
N TRP A 77 -39.27 -5.44 -20.27
CA TRP A 77 -40.60 -5.16 -19.73
C TRP A 77 -41.18 -6.36 -18.97
N ALA A 78 -41.09 -7.56 -19.56
CA ALA A 78 -41.50 -8.81 -18.91
C ALA A 78 -40.72 -9.09 -17.60
N SER A 79 -39.44 -8.70 -17.54
CA SER A 79 -38.61 -8.86 -16.34
C SER A 79 -38.94 -7.86 -15.23
N THR A 80 -39.30 -6.63 -15.59
CA THR A 80 -39.71 -5.57 -14.65
C THR A 80 -41.05 -5.94 -14.00
N CYS A 81 -41.94 -6.53 -14.77
CA CYS A 81 -43.26 -6.95 -14.35
C CYS A 81 -43.25 -8.40 -13.81
N LYS A 82 -42.93 -8.59 -12.52
CA LYS A 82 -42.90 -9.92 -11.88
C LYS A 82 -44.19 -10.71 -12.14
N LYS A 83 -44.08 -11.96 -12.60
CA LYS A 83 -45.19 -12.87 -12.97
C LYS A 83 -46.01 -12.46 -14.21
N SER A 84 -45.58 -11.48 -15.00
CA SER A 84 -46.28 -11.03 -16.22
C SER A 84 -45.89 -11.77 -17.50
N SER A 85 -44.95 -12.71 -17.48
CA SER A 85 -44.46 -13.41 -18.68
C SER A 85 -45.55 -14.12 -19.50
N LYS A 86 -46.69 -14.43 -18.88
CA LYS A 86 -47.89 -14.96 -19.55
C LYS A 86 -48.65 -13.92 -20.37
N VAL A 87 -48.49 -12.63 -20.06
CA VAL A 87 -49.22 -11.49 -20.66
C VAL A 87 -48.29 -10.61 -21.49
N VAL A 88 -47.03 -10.48 -21.08
CA VAL A 88 -45.97 -9.73 -21.78
C VAL A 88 -44.95 -10.71 -22.35
N ASN A 89 -45.03 -10.97 -23.65
CA ASN A 89 -44.01 -11.73 -24.39
C ASN A 89 -44.00 -11.36 -25.88
N LEU A 90 -42.99 -11.85 -26.60
CA LEU A 90 -42.80 -11.54 -28.02
C LEU A 90 -43.90 -12.13 -28.91
N LYS A 91 -44.42 -13.31 -28.58
CA LYS A 91 -45.49 -13.96 -29.35
C LYS A 91 -46.79 -13.16 -29.31
N ILE A 92 -47.15 -12.63 -28.14
CA ILE A 92 -48.33 -11.78 -27.98
C ILE A 92 -48.13 -10.46 -28.73
N TYR A 93 -46.93 -9.87 -28.67
CA TYR A 93 -46.59 -8.69 -29.46
C TYR A 93 -46.84 -8.92 -30.95
N GLU A 94 -46.26 -9.96 -31.53
CA GLU A 94 -46.40 -10.31 -32.95
C GLU A 94 -47.88 -10.51 -33.34
N SER A 95 -48.65 -11.21 -32.50
CA SER A 95 -50.09 -11.39 -32.75
C SER A 95 -50.91 -10.10 -32.65
N THR A 96 -50.49 -9.16 -31.81
CA THR A 96 -51.16 -7.87 -31.60
C THR A 96 -50.83 -6.89 -32.73
N THR A 97 -49.63 -6.96 -33.29
CA THR A 97 -49.13 -6.02 -34.30
C THR A 97 -49.25 -6.52 -35.74
N ALA A 98 -49.58 -7.80 -35.96
CA ALA A 98 -49.66 -8.41 -37.30
C ALA A 98 -50.53 -7.65 -38.31
N ASN A 99 -51.63 -7.03 -37.88
CA ASN A 99 -52.58 -6.31 -38.73
C ASN A 99 -52.61 -4.80 -38.47
N VAL A 100 -51.62 -4.26 -37.76
CA VAL A 100 -51.58 -2.83 -37.43
C VAL A 100 -51.13 -2.03 -38.64
N THR A 101 -51.88 -0.96 -38.95
CA THR A 101 -51.55 -0.01 -40.01
C THR A 101 -51.30 1.37 -39.41
N GLN A 102 -50.53 2.21 -40.12
CA GLN A 102 -50.26 3.58 -39.64
C GLN A 102 -51.56 4.38 -39.46
N ALA A 103 -52.54 4.20 -40.36
CA ALA A 103 -53.85 4.86 -40.26
C ALA A 103 -54.62 4.45 -38.99
N TYR A 104 -54.47 3.21 -38.53
CA TYR A 104 -55.05 2.77 -37.26
C TYR A 104 -54.38 3.49 -36.07
N ILE A 105 -53.05 3.57 -36.05
CA ILE A 105 -52.29 4.26 -34.99
C ILE A 105 -52.65 5.74 -34.92
N ASP A 106 -52.71 6.43 -36.07
CA ASP A 106 -53.03 7.85 -36.13
C ASP A 106 -54.47 8.17 -35.70
N GLY A 107 -55.37 7.19 -35.77
CA GLY A 107 -56.75 7.28 -35.29
C GLY A 107 -56.92 7.06 -33.78
N LEU A 108 -55.87 6.62 -33.06
CA LEU A 108 -55.95 6.38 -31.61
C LEU A 108 -55.90 7.70 -30.82
N PRO A 109 -56.65 7.81 -29.71
CA PRO A 109 -56.57 8.97 -28.84
C PRO A 109 -55.19 9.08 -28.20
N THR A 110 -54.71 10.32 -28.05
CA THR A 110 -53.41 10.62 -27.44
C THR A 110 -53.52 10.78 -25.92
N VAL A 111 -52.57 10.22 -25.18
CA VAL A 111 -52.51 10.29 -23.72
C VAL A 111 -51.26 11.03 -23.23
N GLU A 112 -51.47 11.95 -22.30
CA GLU A 112 -50.42 12.68 -21.58
C GLU A 112 -50.15 12.07 -20.20
N GLN A 113 -48.89 12.08 -19.75
CA GLN A 113 -48.52 11.56 -18.42
C GLN A 113 -49.18 12.31 -17.26
N THR A 114 -49.53 13.58 -17.46
CA THR A 114 -50.14 14.45 -16.43
C THR A 114 -51.67 14.44 -16.47
N GLN A 115 -52.27 13.71 -17.41
CA GLN A 115 -53.71 13.64 -17.58
C GLN A 115 -54.35 12.92 -16.40
N LYS A 116 -55.26 13.62 -15.70
CA LYS A 116 -56.02 13.05 -14.57
C LYS A 116 -57.25 12.24 -15.01
N ALA A 117 -57.68 12.40 -16.27
CA ALA A 117 -58.83 11.70 -16.82
C ALA A 117 -58.57 10.20 -16.98
N ILE A 118 -59.61 9.40 -16.78
CA ILE A 118 -59.56 7.95 -16.93
C ILE A 118 -59.54 7.61 -18.43
N VAL A 119 -58.63 6.74 -18.84
CA VAL A 119 -58.47 6.24 -20.19
C VAL A 119 -59.19 4.89 -20.29
N ASP A 120 -60.30 4.84 -21.00
CA ASP A 120 -61.16 3.64 -21.16
C ASP A 120 -60.92 2.90 -22.49
N VAL A 121 -60.09 3.45 -23.37
CA VAL A 121 -59.78 2.91 -24.71
C VAL A 121 -58.28 2.70 -24.92
N VAL A 122 -57.93 1.83 -25.86
CA VAL A 122 -56.54 1.71 -26.35
C VAL A 122 -56.11 3.07 -26.88
N SER A 123 -54.95 3.54 -26.45
CA SER A 123 -54.51 4.91 -26.69
C SER A 123 -53.03 4.95 -27.00
N ARG A 124 -52.58 5.96 -27.74
CA ARG A 124 -51.15 6.18 -28.01
C ARG A 124 -50.60 7.33 -27.16
N PRO A 125 -49.31 7.32 -26.79
CA PRO A 125 -48.70 8.50 -26.18
C PRO A 125 -48.62 9.64 -27.20
N SER A 126 -48.68 10.90 -26.75
CA SER A 126 -48.33 12.02 -27.63
C SER A 126 -46.83 12.03 -27.94
N ASP A 127 -46.45 12.54 -29.11
CA ASP A 127 -45.03 12.62 -29.51
C ASP A 127 -44.19 13.43 -28.52
N SER A 128 -44.75 14.53 -27.99
CA SER A 128 -44.07 15.37 -26.99
C SER A 128 -43.78 14.58 -25.71
N ASN A 129 -44.79 13.88 -25.19
CA ASN A 129 -44.69 13.07 -23.99
C ASN A 129 -43.71 11.90 -24.20
N TRP A 130 -43.81 11.19 -25.32
CA TRP A 130 -42.88 10.10 -25.64
C TRP A 130 -41.44 10.60 -25.74
N ASN A 131 -41.19 11.70 -26.45
CA ASN A 131 -39.84 12.25 -26.59
C ASN A 131 -39.24 12.67 -25.24
N GLN A 132 -40.04 13.26 -24.35
CA GLN A 132 -39.61 13.64 -23.00
C GLN A 132 -39.23 12.42 -22.15
N VAL A 133 -40.07 11.38 -22.16
CA VAL A 133 -39.83 10.13 -21.44
C VAL A 133 -38.62 9.41 -22.03
N HIS A 134 -38.56 9.29 -23.35
CA HIS A 134 -37.47 8.64 -24.06
C HIS A 134 -36.14 9.30 -23.74
N ARG A 135 -36.07 10.64 -23.82
CA ARG A 135 -34.86 11.38 -23.44
C ARG A 135 -34.46 11.12 -21.98
N THR A 136 -35.42 11.04 -21.05
CA THR A 136 -35.14 10.74 -19.65
C THR A 136 -34.59 9.33 -19.45
N VAL A 137 -35.26 8.32 -20.01
CA VAL A 137 -34.86 6.92 -19.89
C VAL A 137 -33.51 6.70 -20.55
N LEU A 138 -33.31 7.23 -21.78
CA LEU A 138 -32.03 7.17 -22.49
C LEU A 138 -30.90 7.81 -21.69
N THR A 139 -31.12 9.00 -21.13
CA THR A 139 -30.12 9.71 -20.32
C THR A 139 -29.75 8.92 -19.06
N TYR A 140 -30.74 8.38 -18.35
CA TYR A 140 -30.51 7.56 -17.15
C TYR A 140 -29.69 6.30 -17.45
N TRP A 141 -30.09 5.53 -18.47
CA TRP A 141 -29.37 4.32 -18.86
C TRP A 141 -27.97 4.62 -19.39
N THR A 142 -27.82 5.69 -20.18
CA THR A 142 -26.51 6.13 -20.67
C THR A 142 -25.60 6.49 -19.50
N ASN A 143 -26.11 7.21 -18.49
CA ASN A 143 -25.35 7.54 -17.29
C ASN A 143 -24.93 6.28 -16.51
N ILE A 144 -25.81 5.30 -16.32
CA ILE A 144 -25.46 4.03 -15.65
C ILE A 144 -24.33 3.32 -16.42
N VAL A 145 -24.50 3.11 -17.72
CA VAL A 145 -23.50 2.43 -18.56
C VAL A 145 -22.18 3.20 -18.52
N TYR A 146 -22.24 4.52 -18.60
CA TYR A 146 -21.08 5.39 -18.52
C TYR A 146 -20.36 5.25 -17.17
N HIS A 147 -21.07 5.31 -16.05
CA HIS A 147 -20.47 5.15 -14.72
C HIS A 147 -19.83 3.77 -14.54
N GLN A 148 -20.46 2.70 -15.05
CA GLN A 148 -19.89 1.34 -15.02
C GLN A 148 -18.56 1.26 -15.79
N LYS A 149 -18.46 1.96 -16.93
CA LYS A 149 -17.22 2.02 -17.70
C LYS A 149 -16.14 2.85 -17.00
N LEU A 150 -16.51 3.99 -16.40
CA LEU A 150 -15.59 4.82 -15.63
C LEU A 150 -14.96 4.08 -14.44
N ARG A 151 -15.66 3.13 -13.82
CA ARG A 151 -15.14 2.32 -12.71
C ARG A 151 -13.79 1.65 -13.02
N TRP A 152 -13.53 1.32 -14.28
CA TRP A 152 -12.30 0.61 -14.65
C TRP A 152 -11.07 1.52 -14.72
N ILE A 153 -11.26 2.84 -14.70
CA ILE A 153 -10.17 3.81 -14.85
C ILE A 153 -9.20 3.78 -13.66
N PRO A 154 -9.63 3.76 -12.39
CA PRO A 154 -8.73 3.54 -11.25
C PRO A 154 -7.85 2.30 -11.40
N TYR A 155 -8.41 1.17 -11.84
CA TYR A 155 -7.66 -0.06 -12.07
C TYR A 155 -6.67 0.06 -13.23
N ALA A 156 -7.07 0.69 -14.33
CA ALA A 156 -6.17 0.92 -15.47
C ALA A 156 -5.00 1.84 -15.07
N TYR A 157 -5.26 2.88 -14.28
CA TYR A 157 -4.24 3.78 -13.76
C TYR A 157 -3.20 3.04 -12.92
N TRP A 158 -3.65 2.33 -11.88
CA TRP A 158 -2.74 1.60 -11.00
C TRP A 158 -2.09 0.40 -11.68
N GLY A 159 -2.82 -0.29 -12.57
CA GLY A 159 -2.28 -1.35 -13.41
C GLY A 159 -1.10 -0.88 -14.26
N LEU A 160 -1.22 0.30 -14.89
CA LEU A 160 -0.11 0.91 -15.64
C LEU A 160 1.08 1.26 -14.73
N VAL A 161 0.82 1.87 -13.57
CA VAL A 161 1.87 2.24 -12.60
C VAL A 161 2.64 1.00 -12.13
N LEU A 162 1.93 -0.07 -11.78
CA LEU A 162 2.53 -1.34 -11.34
C LEU A 162 3.26 -2.04 -12.48
N PHE A 163 2.72 -2.01 -13.69
CA PHE A 163 3.37 -2.55 -14.88
C PHE A 163 4.71 -1.84 -15.15
N LEU A 164 4.70 -0.50 -15.16
CA LEU A 164 5.93 0.30 -15.35
C LEU A 164 6.96 0.02 -14.24
N GLY A 165 6.51 -0.10 -12.99
CA GLY A 165 7.37 -0.51 -11.88
C GLY A 165 7.99 -1.89 -12.08
N THR A 166 7.20 -2.87 -12.52
CA THR A 166 7.64 -4.24 -12.78
C THR A 166 8.64 -4.31 -13.93
N VAL A 167 8.37 -3.61 -15.04
CA VAL A 167 9.30 -3.50 -16.17
C VAL A 167 10.61 -2.84 -15.73
N SER A 168 10.53 -1.76 -14.94
CA SER A 168 11.72 -1.10 -14.39
C SER A 168 12.55 -2.04 -13.51
N HIS A 169 11.90 -2.85 -12.68
CA HIS A 169 12.59 -3.82 -11.83
C HIS A 169 13.22 -4.96 -12.63
N ALA A 170 12.52 -5.46 -13.65
CA ALA A 170 13.04 -6.48 -14.56
C ALA A 170 14.29 -5.99 -15.30
N ILE A 171 14.27 -4.75 -15.81
CA ILE A 171 15.43 -4.12 -16.47
C ILE A 171 16.60 -3.97 -15.47
N ALA A 172 16.32 -3.51 -14.25
CA ALA A 172 17.34 -3.36 -13.21
C ALA A 172 17.93 -4.70 -12.72
N SER A 173 17.21 -5.81 -12.93
CA SER A 173 17.64 -7.15 -12.52
C SER A 173 18.59 -7.81 -13.51
N ILE A 174 18.70 -7.30 -14.74
CA ILE A 174 19.60 -7.82 -15.78
C ILE A 174 21.05 -7.74 -15.26
N PRO A 175 21.81 -8.86 -15.22
CA PRO A 175 23.17 -8.86 -14.72
C PRO A 175 24.07 -7.95 -15.56
N VAL A 176 24.64 -6.93 -14.92
CA VAL A 176 25.66 -6.07 -15.52
C VAL A 176 27.01 -6.54 -14.98
N LYS A 177 27.90 -7.02 -15.86
CA LYS A 177 29.29 -7.30 -15.47
C LYS A 177 29.96 -5.98 -15.09
N ARG A 178 30.69 -5.95 -13.96
CA ARG A 178 31.56 -4.81 -13.62
C ARG A 178 32.50 -4.55 -14.78
N SER A 179 32.40 -3.36 -15.35
CA SER A 179 33.27 -2.91 -16.43
C SER A 179 34.44 -2.19 -15.81
N SER A 180 35.65 -2.67 -16.07
CA SER A 180 36.90 -2.00 -15.64
C SER A 180 37.14 -0.67 -16.36
N GLN A 181 36.34 -0.33 -17.38
CA GLN A 181 36.44 0.98 -18.02
C GLN A 181 35.69 2.03 -17.18
N PRO A 182 36.32 3.19 -16.89
CA PRO A 182 35.66 4.28 -16.19
C PRO A 182 34.41 4.68 -16.96
N VAL A 183 33.28 4.83 -16.26
CA VAL A 183 31.99 5.28 -16.82
C VAL A 183 32.06 6.79 -17.07
N ARG A 184 33.03 7.19 -17.90
CA ARG A 184 33.29 8.58 -18.31
C ARG A 184 32.77 8.86 -19.72
N LYS A 185 31.81 8.06 -20.20
CA LYS A 185 31.22 8.26 -21.53
C LYS A 185 30.13 9.32 -21.46
N ASN A 186 30.37 10.41 -22.18
CA ASN A 186 29.48 11.56 -22.40
C ASN A 186 28.28 11.15 -23.30
N ASN A 187 27.51 10.14 -22.89
CA ASN A 187 26.37 9.61 -23.63
C ASN A 187 25.10 10.36 -23.24
N THR A 188 24.36 10.89 -24.22
CA THR A 188 23.06 11.54 -24.03
C THR A 188 22.05 10.65 -23.29
N GLY A 189 22.03 9.34 -23.55
CA GLY A 189 21.17 8.40 -22.83
C GLY A 189 21.49 8.29 -21.33
N ALA A 190 22.77 8.29 -20.98
CA ALA A 190 23.23 8.28 -19.59
C ALA A 190 22.89 9.61 -18.88
N LYS A 191 22.99 10.74 -19.59
CA LYS A 191 22.57 12.06 -19.06
C LYS A 191 21.07 12.10 -18.77
N VAL A 192 20.23 11.57 -19.66
CA VAL A 192 18.77 11.50 -19.45
C VAL A 192 18.43 10.57 -18.28
N LYS A 193 19.04 9.38 -18.23
CA LYS A 193 18.85 8.43 -17.10
C LYS A 193 19.28 9.04 -15.77
N GLY A 194 20.46 9.64 -15.71
CA GLY A 194 20.98 10.32 -14.52
C GLY A 194 20.12 11.52 -14.12
N TRP A 195 19.64 12.31 -15.08
CA TRP A 195 18.69 13.40 -14.81
C TRP A 195 17.38 12.88 -14.23
N PHE A 196 16.82 11.81 -14.78
CA PHE A 196 15.57 11.19 -14.33
C PHE A 196 15.71 10.65 -12.90
N HIS A 197 16.75 9.85 -12.65
CA HIS A 197 16.99 9.26 -11.33
C HIS A 197 17.20 10.35 -10.27
N ARG A 198 18.03 11.36 -10.56
CA ARG A 198 18.30 12.49 -9.66
C ARG A 198 17.07 13.35 -9.39
N ASN A 199 16.34 13.75 -10.42
CA ASN A 199 15.30 14.77 -10.28
C ASN A 199 13.91 14.21 -9.96
N LEU A 200 13.66 12.92 -10.22
CA LEU A 200 12.34 12.31 -10.05
C LEU A 200 12.34 11.13 -9.07
N MET A 201 13.32 10.21 -9.15
CA MET A 201 13.34 9.03 -8.28
C MET A 201 13.88 9.35 -6.88
N MET A 202 15.03 10.04 -6.79
CA MET A 202 15.69 10.32 -5.51
C MET A 202 15.23 11.63 -4.86
N ALA A 203 14.80 12.63 -5.63
CA ALA A 203 14.51 13.94 -5.06
C ALA A 203 13.16 13.96 -4.28
N PRO A 204 13.15 14.48 -3.03
CA PRO A 204 11.90 14.78 -2.31
C PRO A 204 11.06 15.82 -3.04
N THR A 205 9.75 15.80 -2.79
CA THR A 205 8.80 16.72 -3.46
C THR A 205 9.03 18.17 -3.08
N PHE A 206 9.20 18.42 -1.78
CA PHE A 206 9.48 19.72 -1.23
C PHE A 206 10.61 19.58 -0.20
N SER A 207 11.51 20.57 -0.12
CA SER A 207 12.64 20.57 0.82
C SER A 207 13.61 19.37 0.62
N TYR A 208 14.49 19.15 1.60
CA TYR A 208 15.39 17.99 1.71
C TYR A 208 14.79 16.86 2.57
N HIS A 209 13.73 17.17 3.33
CA HIS A 209 13.03 16.24 4.22
C HIS A 209 12.29 15.18 3.41
N HIS A 210 12.57 13.91 3.64
CA HIS A 210 11.76 12.79 3.15
C HIS A 210 11.48 11.79 4.26
N HIS A 211 12.45 11.57 5.13
CA HIS A 211 12.31 10.74 6.31
C HIS A 211 11.98 11.55 7.54
N GLN A 212 12.58 12.72 7.67
CA GLN A 212 12.21 13.67 8.70
C GLN A 212 10.81 14.24 8.35
N PRO A 213 9.91 14.32 9.33
CA PRO A 213 8.62 14.94 9.10
C PRO A 213 8.81 16.45 8.87
N LEU A 214 8.19 16.97 7.82
CA LEU A 214 8.04 18.41 7.62
C LEU A 214 6.74 18.83 8.31
N GLY A 215 6.86 19.33 9.55
CA GLY A 215 5.71 19.56 10.41
C GLY A 215 5.03 18.24 10.80
N TRP A 216 3.81 18.02 10.32
CA TRP A 216 3.02 16.82 10.64
C TRP A 216 3.03 15.75 9.53
N PHE A 217 3.69 16.03 8.40
CA PHE A 217 3.63 15.19 7.20
C PHE A 217 4.99 14.65 6.80
N ILE A 218 5.00 13.42 6.28
CA ILE A 218 6.16 12.83 5.62
C ILE A 218 6.06 13.19 4.14
N VAL A 219 7.08 13.85 3.60
CA VAL A 219 7.08 14.31 2.21
C VAL A 219 7.44 13.14 1.30
N PRO A 220 6.56 12.70 0.38
CA PRO A 220 6.90 11.64 -0.58
C PRO A 220 7.98 12.07 -1.57
N LEU A 221 8.61 11.09 -2.23
CA LEU A 221 9.52 11.35 -3.34
C LEU A 221 8.75 11.92 -4.53
N ARG A 222 9.40 12.71 -5.40
CA ARG A 222 8.71 13.40 -6.51
C ARG A 222 7.96 12.45 -7.42
N LEU A 223 8.54 11.30 -7.79
CA LEU A 223 7.86 10.30 -8.60
C LEU A 223 6.59 9.78 -7.90
N GLN A 224 6.65 9.50 -6.59
CA GLN A 224 5.48 9.09 -5.81
C GLN A 224 4.42 10.20 -5.81
N SER A 225 4.82 11.45 -5.61
CA SER A 225 3.91 12.61 -5.66
C SER A 225 3.29 12.84 -7.03
N LEU A 226 4.05 12.64 -8.11
CA LEU A 226 3.53 12.76 -9.48
C LEU A 226 2.51 11.66 -9.79
N VAL A 227 2.75 10.44 -9.29
CA VAL A 227 1.77 9.34 -9.38
C VAL A 227 0.52 9.71 -8.57
N ILE A 228 0.66 10.13 -7.32
CA ILE A 228 -0.49 10.50 -6.49
C ILE A 228 -1.26 11.69 -7.08
N ALA A 229 -0.57 12.74 -7.52
CA ALA A 229 -1.19 13.91 -8.14
C ALA A 229 -1.88 13.54 -9.46
N GLY A 230 -1.25 12.70 -10.29
CA GLY A 230 -1.86 12.18 -11.52
C GLY A 230 -3.13 11.38 -11.24
N TYR A 231 -3.13 10.58 -10.17
CA TYR A 231 -4.32 9.86 -9.72
C TYR A 231 -5.44 10.82 -9.29
N ILE A 232 -5.14 11.79 -8.41
CA ILE A 232 -6.10 12.81 -7.95
C ILE A 232 -6.69 13.61 -9.13
N ILE A 233 -5.85 14.06 -10.06
CA ILE A 233 -6.29 14.80 -11.25
C ILE A 233 -7.24 13.93 -12.10
N THR A 234 -6.92 12.65 -12.25
CA THR A 234 -7.77 11.70 -12.99
C THR A 234 -9.13 11.55 -12.30
N GLN A 235 -9.16 11.37 -10.97
CA GLN A 235 -10.40 11.29 -10.20
C GLN A 235 -11.26 12.55 -10.36
N ILE A 236 -10.68 13.73 -10.11
CA ILE A 236 -11.39 15.02 -10.22
C ILE A 236 -11.97 15.20 -11.62
N PHE A 237 -11.15 14.94 -12.66
CA PHE A 237 -11.61 15.06 -14.03
C PHE A 237 -12.78 14.11 -14.33
N MET A 238 -12.72 12.86 -13.88
CA MET A 238 -13.81 11.90 -14.11
C MET A 238 -15.10 12.23 -13.34
N LEU A 239 -14.96 12.78 -12.14
CA LEU A 239 -16.12 13.26 -11.37
C LEU A 239 -16.76 14.49 -12.05
N ALA A 240 -15.98 15.35 -12.70
CA ALA A 240 -16.47 16.57 -13.34
C ALA A 240 -16.98 16.39 -14.78
N PHE A 241 -16.52 15.36 -15.51
CA PHE A 241 -16.77 15.24 -16.96
C PHE A 241 -18.16 14.68 -17.31
N HIS A 242 -18.83 15.29 -18.30
CA HIS A 242 -20.11 14.85 -18.91
C HIS A 242 -21.32 14.76 -17.96
N TYR A 243 -22.11 15.83 -17.86
CA TYR A 243 -23.38 15.88 -17.11
C TYR A 243 -24.56 16.16 -18.05
N PRO A 244 -25.19 15.13 -18.64
CA PRO A 244 -26.34 15.31 -19.53
C PRO A 244 -27.59 15.63 -18.70
N VAL A 245 -27.76 16.89 -18.32
CA VAL A 245 -28.93 17.38 -17.55
C VAL A 245 -29.85 18.21 -18.44
N PHE A 246 -31.15 18.16 -18.16
CA PHE A 246 -32.15 18.90 -18.94
C PHE A 246 -33.43 19.18 -18.14
N SER A 247 -34.20 20.19 -18.56
CA SER A 247 -35.51 20.51 -17.98
C SER A 247 -36.56 19.44 -18.33
N ASN A 248 -37.62 19.33 -17.52
CA ASN A 248 -38.73 18.39 -17.74
C ASN A 248 -38.31 16.90 -17.69
N ASN A 249 -37.39 16.54 -16.80
CA ASN A 249 -37.04 15.15 -16.55
C ASN A 249 -38.16 14.44 -15.75
N ILE A 250 -38.51 13.19 -16.10
CA ILE A 250 -39.59 12.45 -15.43
C ILE A 250 -39.18 11.73 -14.13
N TYR A 251 -37.87 11.55 -13.92
CA TYR A 251 -37.29 10.91 -12.72
C TYR A 251 -36.90 11.93 -11.66
N TYR A 252 -36.50 13.13 -12.07
CA TYR A 252 -35.98 14.17 -11.18
C TYR A 252 -36.71 15.49 -11.43
N LYS A 253 -37.18 16.13 -10.37
CA LYS A 253 -37.93 17.39 -10.44
C LYS A 253 -37.04 18.57 -10.82
N THR A 254 -35.81 18.60 -10.31
CA THR A 254 -34.90 19.75 -10.44
C THR A 254 -33.64 19.40 -11.23
N ILE A 255 -33.06 20.39 -11.94
CA ILE A 255 -31.75 20.23 -12.58
C ILE A 255 -30.67 19.98 -11.53
N THR A 256 -30.74 20.67 -10.39
CA THR A 256 -29.82 20.47 -9.27
C THR A 256 -29.90 19.03 -8.73
N GLY A 257 -31.11 18.49 -8.58
CA GLY A 257 -31.32 17.08 -8.19
C GLY A 257 -30.70 16.11 -9.18
N GLN A 258 -30.80 16.38 -10.50
CA GLN A 258 -30.11 15.57 -11.52
C GLN A 258 -28.59 15.60 -11.35
N VAL A 259 -27.99 16.77 -11.14
CA VAL A 259 -26.54 16.92 -10.92
C VAL A 259 -26.12 16.18 -9.65
N CYS A 260 -26.83 16.38 -8.54
CA CYS A 260 -26.55 15.70 -7.27
C CYS A 260 -26.64 14.18 -7.43
N ARG A 261 -27.66 13.67 -8.12
CA ARG A 261 -27.80 12.23 -8.32
C ARG A 261 -26.67 11.65 -9.17
N ILE A 262 -26.31 12.29 -10.28
CA ILE A 262 -25.21 11.84 -11.14
C ILE A 262 -23.89 11.84 -10.36
N LEU A 263 -23.59 12.92 -9.63
CA LEU A 263 -22.36 13.05 -8.85
C LEU A 263 -22.32 12.01 -7.71
N GLY A 264 -23.42 11.85 -6.98
CA GLY A 264 -23.52 10.89 -5.88
C GLY A 264 -23.30 9.44 -6.34
N ASP A 265 -23.94 9.05 -7.45
CA ASP A 265 -23.77 7.72 -8.05
C ASP A 265 -22.34 7.47 -8.51
N ARG A 266 -21.69 8.48 -9.11
CA ARG A 266 -20.28 8.39 -9.50
C ARG A 266 -19.39 8.20 -8.29
N LEU A 267 -19.52 9.03 -7.27
CA LEU A 267 -18.73 8.91 -6.04
C LEU A 267 -18.83 7.51 -5.46
N GLY A 268 -20.04 6.95 -5.31
CA GLY A 268 -20.20 5.59 -4.79
C GLY A 268 -19.53 4.51 -5.67
N ILE A 269 -19.56 4.69 -6.99
CA ILE A 269 -18.91 3.79 -7.95
C ILE A 269 -17.38 3.86 -7.89
N PHE A 270 -16.81 5.06 -7.73
CA PHE A 270 -15.38 5.24 -7.57
C PHE A 270 -14.91 4.69 -6.22
N MET A 271 -15.60 5.02 -5.14
CA MET A 271 -15.32 4.48 -3.80
C MET A 271 -15.26 2.94 -3.82
N THR A 272 -16.26 2.28 -4.42
CA THR A 272 -16.26 0.80 -4.51
C THR A 272 -15.11 0.26 -5.36
N ALA A 273 -14.68 0.98 -6.40
CA ALA A 273 -13.54 0.61 -7.22
C ALA A 273 -12.20 0.67 -6.45
N GLU A 274 -12.03 1.69 -5.62
CA GLU A 274 -10.79 1.95 -4.89
C GLU A 274 -10.54 0.96 -3.75
N LEU A 275 -11.61 0.41 -3.17
CA LEU A 275 -11.54 -0.42 -1.98
C LEU A 275 -10.55 -1.60 -2.10
N PRO A 276 -10.61 -2.47 -3.13
CA PRO A 276 -9.63 -3.55 -3.25
C PRO A 276 -8.16 -3.09 -3.30
N LEU A 277 -7.88 -1.92 -3.91
CA LEU A 277 -6.52 -1.37 -3.99
C LEU A 277 -6.01 -0.94 -2.60
N ILE A 278 -6.88 -0.35 -1.79
CA ILE A 278 -6.55 0.06 -0.41
C ILE A 278 -6.12 -1.15 0.41
N PHE A 279 -6.85 -2.25 0.35
CA PHE A 279 -6.51 -3.49 1.09
C PHE A 279 -5.26 -4.16 0.54
N LEU A 280 -5.12 -4.24 -0.78
CA LEU A 280 -3.94 -4.82 -1.43
C LEU A 280 -2.65 -4.08 -1.06
N PHE A 281 -2.67 -2.74 -1.07
CA PHE A 281 -1.49 -1.93 -0.77
C PHE A 281 -1.18 -1.86 0.74
N ALA A 282 -2.13 -2.20 1.61
CA ALA A 282 -1.91 -2.33 3.05
C ALA A 282 -1.29 -3.67 3.46
N GLY A 283 -1.48 -4.73 2.65
CA GLY A 283 -1.05 -6.09 2.99
C GLY A 283 0.47 -6.24 3.11
N ARG A 284 0.94 -6.99 4.11
CA ARG A 284 2.37 -7.34 4.23
C ARG A 284 2.77 -8.40 3.21
N SER A 285 1.83 -9.27 2.85
CA SER A 285 1.97 -10.33 1.84
C SER A 285 1.62 -9.82 0.44
N ASN A 286 1.99 -8.57 0.13
CA ASN A 286 1.71 -7.96 -1.16
C ASN A 286 2.68 -8.49 -2.24
N PRO A 287 2.20 -9.21 -3.27
CA PRO A 287 3.07 -9.75 -4.33
C PRO A 287 3.77 -8.65 -5.14
N PHE A 288 3.18 -7.47 -5.23
CA PHE A 288 3.76 -6.36 -6.00
C PHE A 288 5.04 -5.80 -5.36
N VAL A 289 5.29 -6.03 -4.06
CA VAL A 289 6.58 -5.72 -3.43
C VAL A 289 7.72 -6.44 -4.13
N TYR A 290 7.52 -7.70 -4.52
CA TYR A 290 8.52 -8.49 -5.21
C TYR A 290 8.57 -8.20 -6.70
N LEU A 291 7.41 -7.94 -7.35
CA LEU A 291 7.35 -7.66 -8.79
C LEU A 291 7.96 -6.30 -9.16
N THR A 292 7.66 -5.24 -8.41
CA THR A 292 8.16 -3.89 -8.69
C THR A 292 9.49 -3.57 -8.02
N GLY A 293 9.94 -4.42 -7.08
CA GLY A 293 11.10 -4.16 -6.23
C GLY A 293 10.91 -2.96 -5.29
N TRP A 294 9.68 -2.45 -5.13
CA TRP A 294 9.40 -1.34 -4.24
C TRP A 294 9.22 -1.84 -2.80
N SER A 295 9.65 -1.02 -1.85
CA SER A 295 9.47 -1.32 -0.44
C SER A 295 7.98 -1.35 -0.04
N TYR A 296 7.65 -2.13 1.00
CA TYR A 296 6.32 -2.09 1.65
C TYR A 296 5.92 -0.65 2.04
N ARG A 297 6.88 0.19 2.41
CA ARG A 297 6.64 1.60 2.73
C ARG A 297 6.10 2.39 1.54
N THR A 298 6.57 2.12 0.32
CA THR A 298 6.05 2.77 -0.89
C THR A 298 4.58 2.45 -1.10
N PHE A 299 4.19 1.18 -0.95
CA PHE A 299 2.78 0.77 -1.00
C PHE A 299 1.96 1.36 0.14
N SER A 300 2.52 1.45 1.35
CA SER A 300 1.86 2.10 2.48
C SER A 300 1.59 3.59 2.22
N ILE A 301 2.49 4.30 1.51
CA ILE A 301 2.22 5.69 1.06
C ILE A 301 1.00 5.72 0.14
N PHE A 302 0.93 4.82 -0.86
CA PHE A 302 -0.21 4.75 -1.77
C PHE A 302 -1.52 4.41 -1.05
N HIS A 303 -1.50 3.41 -0.16
CA HIS A 303 -2.63 3.06 0.69
C HIS A 303 -3.19 4.29 1.44
N ARG A 304 -2.32 5.08 2.09
CA ARG A 304 -2.73 6.26 2.86
C ARG A 304 -3.40 7.34 1.99
N TRP A 305 -2.87 7.58 0.78
CA TRP A 305 -3.44 8.58 -0.12
C TRP A 305 -4.75 8.13 -0.73
N ILE A 306 -4.87 6.87 -1.17
CA ILE A 306 -6.14 6.34 -1.68
C ILE A 306 -7.19 6.29 -0.55
N ALA A 307 -6.82 5.89 0.67
CA ALA A 307 -7.74 5.91 1.81
C ALA A 307 -8.20 7.34 2.21
N LEU A 308 -7.35 8.35 2.01
CA LEU A 308 -7.74 9.76 2.20
C LEU A 308 -8.73 10.20 1.12
N ILE A 309 -8.49 9.84 -0.14
CA ILE A 309 -9.40 10.11 -1.26
C ILE A 309 -10.76 9.45 -0.99
N LEU A 310 -10.78 8.15 -0.65
CA LEU A 310 -12.00 7.43 -0.27
C LEU A 310 -12.77 8.13 0.87
N THR A 311 -12.07 8.58 1.91
CA THR A 311 -12.70 9.29 3.04
C THR A 311 -13.36 10.59 2.56
N MET A 312 -12.66 11.38 1.74
CA MET A 312 -13.20 12.62 1.18
C MET A 312 -14.38 12.35 0.23
N GLU A 313 -14.26 11.38 -0.66
CA GLU A 313 -15.34 10.97 -1.56
C GLU A 313 -16.56 10.48 -0.77
N GLY A 314 -16.38 9.75 0.33
CA GLY A 314 -17.46 9.30 1.21
C GLY A 314 -18.19 10.45 1.90
N ILE A 315 -17.45 11.44 2.41
CA ILE A 315 -18.05 12.66 3.00
C ILE A 315 -18.84 13.41 1.93
N ILE A 316 -18.25 13.65 0.76
CA ILE A 316 -18.90 14.35 -0.34
C ILE A 316 -20.14 13.58 -0.82
N HIS A 317 -20.06 12.25 -0.93
CA HIS A 317 -21.18 11.38 -1.29
C HIS A 317 -22.34 11.56 -0.32
N GLY A 318 -22.08 11.49 1.00
CA GLY A 318 -23.10 11.76 2.02
C GLY A 318 -23.72 13.15 1.88
N CYS A 319 -22.90 14.20 1.74
CA CYS A 319 -23.39 15.57 1.57
C CYS A 319 -24.23 15.75 0.30
N VAL A 320 -23.81 15.14 -0.82
CA VAL A 320 -24.51 15.22 -2.11
C VAL A 320 -25.85 14.51 -2.06
N PHE A 321 -25.94 13.35 -1.39
CA PHE A 321 -27.22 12.67 -1.19
C PHE A 321 -28.14 13.42 -0.24
N SER A 322 -27.62 14.03 0.83
CA SER A 322 -28.42 14.94 1.66
C SER A 322 -28.97 16.11 0.84
N ALA A 323 -28.14 16.75 0.01
CA ALA A 323 -28.57 17.84 -0.86
C ALA A 323 -29.60 17.39 -1.92
N TYR A 324 -29.45 16.18 -2.47
CA TYR A 324 -30.41 15.59 -3.39
C TYR A 324 -31.81 15.48 -2.75
N TYR A 325 -31.92 14.88 -1.57
CA TYR A 325 -33.21 14.71 -0.90
C TYR A 325 -33.84 16.04 -0.50
N VAL A 326 -33.05 17.00 0.00
CA VAL A 326 -33.55 18.34 0.32
C VAL A 326 -34.09 19.06 -0.92
N ASN A 327 -33.41 18.94 -2.08
CA ASN A 327 -33.86 19.58 -3.32
C ASN A 327 -35.11 18.92 -3.93
N GLU A 328 -35.25 17.60 -3.82
CA GLU A 328 -36.36 16.86 -4.45
C GLU A 328 -37.60 16.73 -3.56
N GLN A 329 -37.41 16.69 -2.23
CA GLN A 329 -38.47 16.41 -1.25
C GLN A 329 -38.56 17.44 -0.11
N GLY A 330 -37.62 18.40 -0.01
CA GLY A 330 -37.55 19.35 1.11
C GLY A 330 -36.92 18.76 2.37
N TRP A 331 -36.78 19.59 3.41
CA TRP A 331 -36.20 19.18 4.71
C TRP A 331 -37.02 18.10 5.42
N SER A 332 -38.35 18.10 5.26
CA SER A 332 -39.21 17.07 5.81
C SER A 332 -38.94 15.70 5.20
N GLY A 333 -38.79 15.63 3.87
CA GLY A 333 -38.45 14.38 3.17
C GLY A 333 -37.06 13.87 3.55
N TYR A 334 -36.08 14.77 3.68
CA TYR A 334 -34.76 14.40 4.20
C TYR A 334 -34.82 13.74 5.59
N HIS A 335 -35.61 14.31 6.51
CA HIS A 335 -35.79 13.73 7.86
C HIS A 335 -36.49 12.38 7.81
N GLU A 336 -37.49 12.22 6.94
CA GLU A 336 -38.18 10.95 6.73
C GLU A 336 -37.21 9.88 6.24
N GLU A 337 -36.43 10.15 5.19
CA GLU A 337 -35.43 9.23 4.64
C GLU A 337 -34.37 8.86 5.68
N LEU A 338 -33.82 9.84 6.42
CA LEU A 338 -32.85 9.59 7.49
C LEU A 338 -33.42 8.66 8.59
N SER A 339 -34.71 8.79 8.90
CA SER A 339 -35.37 8.01 9.96
C SER A 339 -35.84 6.63 9.51
N THR A 340 -36.15 6.45 8.22
CA THR A 340 -36.80 5.23 7.71
C THR A 340 -35.89 4.39 6.83
N ASP A 341 -35.07 5.00 5.96
CA ASP A 341 -34.25 4.27 4.99
C ASP A 341 -33.01 3.64 5.64
N PRO A 342 -32.91 2.29 5.70
CA PRO A 342 -31.73 1.63 6.22
C PRO A 342 -30.48 1.95 5.40
N THR A 343 -30.61 2.17 4.08
CA THR A 343 -29.48 2.50 3.19
C THR A 343 -28.80 3.78 3.67
N PHE A 344 -29.59 4.81 3.97
CA PHE A 344 -29.08 6.09 4.46
C PHE A 344 -28.35 5.95 5.82
N LYS A 345 -28.92 5.18 6.75
CA LYS A 345 -28.33 4.93 8.07
C LYS A 345 -26.98 4.20 8.00
N TYR A 346 -26.88 3.15 7.18
CA TYR A 346 -25.61 2.45 6.97
C TYR A 346 -24.59 3.33 6.26
N GLY A 347 -25.02 4.19 5.33
CA GLY A 347 -24.16 5.20 4.70
C GLY A 347 -23.56 6.18 5.72
N LEU A 348 -24.38 6.67 6.66
CA LEU A 348 -23.91 7.53 7.75
C LEU A 348 -22.90 6.80 8.65
N LEU A 349 -23.17 5.55 9.03
CA LEU A 349 -22.26 4.73 9.82
C LEU A 349 -20.90 4.53 9.10
N MET A 350 -20.90 4.37 7.79
CA MET A 350 -19.68 4.28 6.99
C MET A 350 -18.87 5.58 7.05
N VAL A 351 -19.51 6.73 6.82
CA VAL A 351 -18.83 8.05 6.84
C VAL A 351 -18.23 8.34 8.22
N ILE A 352 -18.96 8.04 9.30
CA ILE A 352 -18.46 8.17 10.67
C ILE A 352 -17.25 7.26 10.88
N SER A 353 -17.33 5.99 10.47
CA SER A 353 -16.25 5.01 10.65
C SER A 353 -14.98 5.42 9.89
N LEU A 354 -15.11 5.85 8.63
CA LEU A 354 -14.00 6.36 7.83
C LEU A 354 -13.37 7.61 8.45
N SER A 355 -14.20 8.57 8.89
CA SER A 355 -13.73 9.84 9.46
C SER A 355 -12.97 9.64 10.78
N ILE A 356 -13.49 8.80 11.68
CA ILE A 356 -12.81 8.47 12.94
C ILE A 356 -11.50 7.73 12.67
N SER A 357 -11.52 6.77 11.72
CA SER A 357 -10.32 6.02 11.34
C SER A 357 -9.23 6.95 10.78
N ALA A 358 -9.61 7.90 9.92
CA ALA A 358 -8.71 8.91 9.38
C ALA A 358 -8.15 9.85 10.47
N ALA A 359 -8.99 10.25 11.44
CA ALA A 359 -8.56 11.09 12.56
C ALA A 359 -7.51 10.40 13.44
N PHE A 360 -7.71 9.13 13.81
CA PHE A 360 -6.71 8.38 14.59
C PHE A 360 -5.46 8.03 13.77
N ALA A 361 -5.57 7.94 12.44
CA ALA A 361 -4.43 7.74 11.54
C ALA A 361 -3.54 8.99 11.39
N PHE A 362 -3.98 10.14 11.92
CA PHE A 362 -3.21 11.38 11.87
C PHE A 362 -1.88 11.24 12.62
N GLY A 363 -0.76 11.60 11.96
CA GLY A 363 0.61 11.27 12.40
C GLY A 363 0.90 11.61 13.88
N PRO A 364 0.65 12.83 14.36
CA PRO A 364 0.85 13.21 15.75
C PRO A 364 0.04 12.37 16.76
N ILE A 365 -1.21 12.03 16.43
CA ILE A 365 -2.08 11.21 17.30
C ILE A 365 -1.59 9.77 17.29
N ARG A 366 -1.44 9.21 16.10
CA ARG A 366 -0.96 7.84 15.87
C ARG A 366 0.34 7.54 16.58
N ASN A 367 1.31 8.47 16.53
CA ASN A 367 2.63 8.25 17.14
C ASN A 367 2.59 8.30 18.68
N ARG A 368 1.59 8.97 19.29
CA ARG A 368 1.43 9.03 20.75
C ARG A 368 0.64 7.83 21.30
N ILE A 369 -0.38 7.37 20.56
CA ILE A 369 -1.29 6.29 20.99
C ILE A 369 -1.36 5.15 19.96
N TYR A 370 -0.20 4.66 19.53
CA TYR A 370 -0.07 3.71 18.43
C TYR A 370 -0.89 2.42 18.60
N GLU A 371 -0.85 1.81 19.79
CA GLU A 371 -1.58 0.57 20.06
C GLU A 371 -3.10 0.76 19.96
N PHE A 372 -3.62 1.88 20.48
CA PHE A 372 -5.03 2.23 20.37
C PHE A 372 -5.43 2.51 18.92
N PHE A 373 -4.61 3.30 18.21
CA PHE A 373 -4.80 3.54 16.78
C PHE A 373 -4.92 2.22 16.01
N LYS A 374 -3.97 1.30 16.19
CA LYS A 374 -3.94 0.02 15.48
C LYS A 374 -5.19 -0.81 15.74
N ALA A 375 -5.62 -0.92 16.99
CA ALA A 375 -6.84 -1.64 17.36
C ALA A 375 -8.09 -0.97 16.77
N SER A 376 -8.23 0.35 16.94
CA SER A 376 -9.37 1.13 16.43
C SER A 376 -9.48 1.06 14.90
N HIS A 377 -8.36 1.14 14.17
CA HIS A 377 -8.33 1.10 12.72
C HIS A 377 -8.85 -0.24 12.17
N VAL A 378 -8.44 -1.36 12.78
CA VAL A 378 -8.93 -2.70 12.41
C VAL A 378 -10.43 -2.84 12.70
N SER A 379 -10.87 -2.44 13.89
CA SER A 379 -12.28 -2.53 14.28
C SER A 379 -13.19 -1.65 13.41
N LEU A 380 -12.80 -0.40 13.17
CA LEU A 380 -13.55 0.53 12.32
C LEU A 380 -13.57 0.07 10.85
N THR A 381 -12.51 -0.59 10.38
CA THR A 381 -12.49 -1.20 9.04
C THR A 381 -13.50 -2.34 8.93
N ALA A 382 -13.62 -3.19 9.95
CA ALA A 382 -14.62 -4.26 9.97
C ALA A 382 -16.05 -3.70 10.01
N ILE A 383 -16.30 -2.69 10.85
CA ILE A 383 -17.58 -1.98 10.92
C ILE A 383 -17.91 -1.34 9.57
N PHE A 384 -16.95 -0.66 8.93
CA PHE A 384 -17.11 -0.05 7.62
C PHE A 384 -17.50 -1.08 6.55
N LEU A 385 -16.80 -2.24 6.48
CA LEU A 385 -17.12 -3.28 5.50
C LEU A 385 -18.51 -3.89 5.73
N ALA A 386 -18.89 -4.13 6.99
CA ALA A 386 -20.23 -4.62 7.32
C ALA A 386 -21.32 -3.60 6.96
N ALA A 387 -21.12 -2.33 7.33
CA ALA A 387 -22.04 -1.25 6.96
C ALA A 387 -22.14 -1.08 5.44
N LEU A 388 -21.02 -1.16 4.72
CA LEU A 388 -20.99 -1.12 3.26
C LEU A 388 -21.79 -2.26 2.63
N PHE A 389 -21.66 -3.49 3.16
CA PHE A 389 -22.43 -4.64 2.67
C PHE A 389 -23.94 -4.38 2.73
N TYR A 390 -24.44 -3.91 3.88
CA TYR A 390 -25.87 -3.62 4.06
C TYR A 390 -26.31 -2.37 3.28
N HIS A 391 -25.44 -1.35 3.17
CA HIS A 391 -25.71 -0.16 2.37
C HIS A 391 -25.93 -0.49 0.89
N ILE A 392 -25.18 -1.44 0.33
CA ILE A 392 -25.30 -1.82 -1.10
C ILE A 392 -26.17 -3.05 -1.33
N GLU A 393 -26.77 -3.63 -0.29
CA GLU A 393 -27.48 -4.92 -0.39
C GLU A 393 -28.71 -4.84 -1.30
N GLY A 394 -29.55 -3.84 -1.08
CA GLY A 394 -30.75 -3.61 -1.89
C GLY A 394 -30.48 -2.90 -3.22
N GLN A 395 -29.26 -2.38 -3.42
CA GLN A 395 -28.93 -1.51 -4.55
C GLN A 395 -28.43 -2.31 -5.76
N PHE A 396 -28.88 -1.95 -6.96
CA PHE A 396 -28.46 -2.54 -8.25
C PHE A 396 -28.41 -4.07 -8.29
N LYS A 397 -29.44 -4.75 -7.72
CA LYS A 397 -29.52 -6.23 -7.64
C LYS A 397 -28.32 -6.88 -6.92
N GLY A 398 -27.63 -6.15 -6.05
CA GLY A 398 -26.50 -6.66 -5.26
C GLY A 398 -25.21 -6.89 -6.05
N ILE A 399 -25.10 -6.40 -7.30
CA ILE A 399 -23.91 -6.57 -8.15
C ILE A 399 -22.65 -6.03 -7.46
N TYR A 400 -22.80 -5.00 -6.63
CA TYR A 400 -21.69 -4.34 -5.94
C TYR A 400 -21.12 -5.13 -4.75
N LYS A 401 -21.79 -6.19 -4.30
CA LYS A 401 -21.33 -7.03 -3.18
C LYS A 401 -19.97 -7.69 -3.47
N VAL A 402 -19.62 -7.89 -4.74
CA VAL A 402 -18.33 -8.50 -5.13
C VAL A 402 -17.12 -7.70 -4.64
N TRP A 403 -17.19 -6.37 -4.60
CA TRP A 403 -16.08 -5.54 -4.11
C TRP A 403 -15.86 -5.66 -2.60
N VAL A 404 -16.93 -5.83 -1.83
CA VAL A 404 -16.84 -6.11 -0.39
C VAL A 404 -16.13 -7.44 -0.17
N TRP A 405 -16.57 -8.48 -0.89
CA TRP A 405 -15.95 -9.80 -0.78
C TRP A 405 -14.51 -9.84 -1.29
N ALA A 406 -14.16 -9.04 -2.29
CA ALA A 406 -12.77 -8.87 -2.73
C ALA A 406 -11.89 -8.29 -1.60
N CYS A 407 -12.37 -7.27 -0.88
CA CYS A 407 -11.66 -6.72 0.27
C CYS A 407 -11.51 -7.73 1.41
N VAL A 408 -12.58 -8.45 1.73
CA VAL A 408 -12.55 -9.52 2.75
C VAL A 408 -11.55 -10.60 2.34
N GLY A 409 -11.55 -11.03 1.08
CA GLY A 409 -10.63 -12.03 0.54
C GLY A 409 -9.17 -11.57 0.58
N LEU A 410 -8.87 -10.33 0.17
CA LEU A 410 -7.52 -9.76 0.25
C LEU A 410 -7.04 -9.66 1.70
N TRP A 411 -7.92 -9.21 2.61
CA TRP A 411 -7.58 -9.04 4.01
C TRP A 411 -7.35 -10.37 4.74
N ALA A 412 -8.29 -11.32 4.58
CA ALA A 412 -8.17 -12.65 5.14
C ALA A 412 -6.97 -13.39 4.52
N GLY A 413 -6.77 -13.25 3.20
CA GLY A 413 -5.64 -13.81 2.47
C GLY A 413 -4.30 -13.35 3.04
N ASP A 414 -4.12 -12.05 3.32
CA ASP A 414 -2.89 -11.55 3.95
C ASP A 414 -2.60 -12.24 5.29
N HIS A 415 -3.60 -12.39 6.16
CA HIS A 415 -3.41 -13.08 7.44
C HIS A 415 -3.15 -14.58 7.28
N VAL A 416 -3.81 -15.25 6.33
CA VAL A 416 -3.57 -16.66 6.02
C VAL A 416 -2.13 -16.85 5.54
N PHE A 417 -1.65 -16.04 4.60
CA PHE A 417 -0.26 -16.14 4.13
C PHE A 417 0.75 -15.87 5.24
N ARG A 418 0.48 -14.94 6.14
CA ARG A 418 1.34 -14.67 7.30
C ARG A 418 1.34 -15.84 8.29
N LEU A 419 0.18 -16.43 8.57
CA LEU A 419 0.07 -17.62 9.40
C LEU A 419 0.84 -18.79 8.78
N LEU A 420 0.68 -19.03 7.48
CA LEU A 420 1.43 -20.06 6.75
C LEU A 420 2.95 -19.83 6.85
N ARG A 421 3.43 -18.59 6.69
CA ARG A 421 4.86 -18.27 6.89
C ARG A 421 5.34 -18.59 8.30
N VAL A 422 4.55 -18.27 9.33
CA VAL A 422 4.87 -18.64 10.72
C VAL A 422 4.90 -20.15 10.91
N LEU A 423 3.91 -20.88 10.42
CA LEU A 423 3.85 -22.34 10.53
C LEU A 423 5.07 -22.99 9.85
N VAL A 424 5.39 -22.56 8.63
CA VAL A 424 6.50 -23.09 7.83
C VAL A 424 7.86 -22.76 8.46
N MET A 425 8.09 -21.52 8.94
CA MET A 425 9.36 -21.13 9.56
C MET A 425 9.61 -21.76 10.93
N ASN A 426 8.55 -22.22 11.61
CA ASN A 426 8.60 -22.73 12.98
C ASN A 426 8.07 -24.17 13.13
N TYR A 427 7.95 -24.94 12.05
CA TYR A 427 7.33 -26.28 12.07
C TYR A 427 7.96 -27.24 13.09
N LYS A 428 9.30 -27.20 13.29
CA LYS A 428 9.98 -28.03 14.30
C LYS A 428 9.52 -27.66 15.72
N SER A 429 9.33 -26.37 15.98
CA SER A 429 8.82 -25.88 17.27
C SER A 429 7.39 -26.36 17.54
N PHE A 430 6.53 -26.38 16.52
CA PHE A 430 5.17 -26.91 16.63
C PHE A 430 5.13 -28.44 16.81
N LEU A 431 6.10 -29.17 16.26
CA LEU A 431 6.27 -30.62 16.47
C LEU A 431 6.97 -30.98 17.80
N GLY A 432 7.26 -30.00 18.67
CA GLY A 432 7.96 -30.23 19.94
C GLY A 432 9.47 -30.47 19.81
N GLN A 433 10.03 -30.33 18.60
CA GLN A 433 11.45 -30.51 18.27
C GLN A 433 12.22 -29.19 18.14
N GLY A 434 11.58 -28.04 18.39
CA GLY A 434 12.21 -26.73 18.26
C GLY A 434 12.99 -26.34 19.51
N SER A 435 14.15 -25.70 19.32
CA SER A 435 14.90 -25.11 20.43
C SER A 435 14.36 -23.74 20.80
N LEU A 436 14.52 -23.37 22.08
CA LEU A 436 14.25 -22.01 22.54
C LEU A 436 15.31 -21.06 21.96
N ALA A 437 14.92 -19.81 21.72
CA ALA A 437 15.84 -18.76 21.33
C ALA A 437 16.66 -18.29 22.54
N LEU A 438 17.91 -17.89 22.29
CA LEU A 438 18.83 -17.40 23.30
C LEU A 438 18.84 -15.87 23.27
N ALA A 439 18.47 -15.23 24.37
CA ALA A 439 18.47 -13.77 24.49
C ALA A 439 19.47 -13.33 25.57
N SER A 440 20.37 -12.41 25.22
CA SER A 440 21.30 -11.78 26.17
C SER A 440 21.23 -10.27 26.04
N TYR A 441 21.44 -9.57 27.15
CA TYR A 441 21.53 -8.11 27.20
C TYR A 441 22.90 -7.72 27.76
N SER A 442 23.54 -6.73 27.14
CA SER A 442 24.80 -6.17 27.63
C SER A 442 24.58 -4.69 27.95
N GLU A 443 24.90 -4.30 29.19
CA GLU A 443 24.81 -2.91 29.63
C GLU A 443 25.84 -2.02 28.91
N GLU A 444 27.03 -2.55 28.62
CA GLU A 444 28.10 -1.84 27.91
C GLU A 444 27.71 -1.47 26.47
N THR A 445 26.90 -2.30 25.81
CA THR A 445 26.44 -2.06 24.44
C THR A 445 25.06 -1.40 24.38
N GLY A 446 24.25 -1.55 25.44
CA GLY A 446 22.84 -1.15 25.46
C GLY A 446 21.97 -1.93 24.47
N MET A 447 22.40 -3.13 24.05
CA MET A 447 21.75 -3.94 23.01
C MET A 447 21.36 -5.33 23.55
N ILE A 448 20.27 -5.87 23.01
CA ILE A 448 19.87 -7.26 23.19
C ILE A 448 20.34 -8.06 21.97
N ARG A 449 21.09 -9.14 22.18
CA ARG A 449 21.39 -10.14 21.15
C ARG A 449 20.39 -11.28 21.28
N LEU A 450 19.61 -11.51 20.23
CA LEU A 450 18.65 -12.61 20.15
C LEU A 450 19.11 -13.60 19.07
N GLN A 451 19.44 -14.82 19.48
CA GLN A 451 19.83 -15.92 18.61
C GLN A 451 18.67 -16.91 18.50
N VAL A 452 18.14 -17.10 17.30
CA VAL A 452 16.99 -17.97 17.03
C VAL A 452 17.44 -19.08 16.09
N LYS A 453 17.15 -20.33 16.45
CA LYS A 453 17.36 -21.47 15.55
C LYS A 453 16.11 -21.65 14.67
N PRO A 454 16.17 -21.36 13.35
CA PRO A 454 15.01 -21.47 12.48
C PRO A 454 14.70 -22.94 12.18
N SER A 455 13.44 -23.27 11.84
CA SER A 455 13.10 -24.64 11.40
C SER A 455 13.57 -24.94 9.98
N ILE A 456 13.59 -23.91 9.13
CA ILE A 456 14.14 -23.96 7.77
C ILE A 456 15.45 -23.17 7.76
N ASN A 457 16.55 -23.84 7.45
CA ASN A 457 17.86 -23.22 7.45
C ASN A 457 18.40 -23.06 6.03
N SER A 458 18.56 -21.82 5.58
CA SER A 458 19.28 -21.52 4.34
C SER A 458 20.77 -21.40 4.63
N LYS A 459 21.61 -22.05 3.81
CA LYS A 459 23.07 -22.00 3.93
C LYS A 459 23.63 -20.57 3.77
N ARG A 460 22.98 -19.74 2.95
CA ARG A 460 23.41 -18.36 2.64
C ARG A 460 22.44 -17.34 3.22
N GLN A 461 22.97 -16.23 3.71
CA GLN A 461 22.19 -15.07 4.12
C GLN A 461 22.03 -14.12 2.93
N THR A 462 20.79 -13.75 2.62
CA THR A 462 20.51 -12.67 1.67
C THR A 462 20.55 -11.33 2.41
N PRO A 463 21.32 -10.34 1.94
CA PRO A 463 21.30 -9.00 2.54
C PRO A 463 19.92 -8.32 2.45
N GLY A 464 19.66 -7.36 3.35
CA GLY A 464 18.37 -6.64 3.40
C GLY A 464 17.19 -7.47 3.92
N THR A 465 17.41 -8.70 4.38
CA THR A 465 16.34 -9.53 4.94
C THR A 465 16.00 -9.17 6.38
N TYR A 466 14.71 -9.10 6.68
CA TYR A 466 14.18 -8.94 8.04
C TYR A 466 13.04 -9.92 8.31
N PHE A 467 12.75 -10.12 9.59
CA PHE A 467 11.71 -11.03 10.08
C PHE A 467 10.82 -10.30 11.08
N PHE A 468 9.54 -10.63 11.10
CA PHE A 468 8.69 -10.29 12.24
C PHE A 468 8.86 -11.37 13.30
N VAL A 469 9.20 -10.93 14.50
CA VAL A 469 9.49 -11.81 15.64
C VAL A 469 8.35 -11.71 16.65
N TYR A 470 7.86 -12.88 17.05
CA TYR A 470 6.77 -13.06 18.00
C TYR A 470 7.32 -13.56 19.34
N PHE A 471 6.86 -12.98 20.44
CA PHE A 471 7.22 -13.41 21.79
C PHE A 471 5.98 -13.92 22.55
N PRO A 472 5.57 -15.19 22.36
CA PRO A 472 4.36 -15.76 22.97
C PRO A 472 4.34 -15.66 24.50
N GLY A 473 5.49 -15.75 25.17
CA GLY A 473 5.60 -15.61 26.64
C GLY A 473 5.48 -14.18 27.18
N MET A 474 5.11 -13.22 26.33
CA MET A 474 4.83 -11.83 26.72
C MET A 474 3.46 -11.40 26.20
N ARG A 475 3.38 -10.94 24.95
CA ARG A 475 2.10 -10.65 24.28
C ARG A 475 2.11 -11.32 22.92
N PHE A 476 1.34 -12.40 22.78
CA PHE A 476 1.41 -13.28 21.61
C PHE A 476 0.91 -12.62 20.32
N TRP A 477 0.09 -11.56 20.42
CA TRP A 477 -0.47 -10.83 19.27
C TRP A 477 0.41 -9.66 18.79
N GLU A 478 1.48 -9.33 19.52
CA GLU A 478 2.43 -8.28 19.11
C GLU A 478 3.52 -8.88 18.20
N THR A 479 3.83 -8.15 17.12
CA THR A 479 4.78 -8.60 16.09
C THR A 479 5.77 -7.49 15.82
N HIS A 480 7.07 -7.75 15.95
CA HIS A 480 8.09 -6.72 15.80
C HIS A 480 9.08 -7.05 14.69
N PRO A 481 9.29 -6.16 13.72
CA PRO A 481 10.26 -6.36 12.64
C PRO A 481 11.69 -6.19 13.16
N PHE A 482 12.56 -7.16 12.88
CA PHE A 482 13.99 -7.07 13.14
C PHE A 482 14.78 -7.58 11.94
N THR A 483 15.81 -6.83 11.58
CA THR A 483 16.75 -7.19 10.52
C THR A 483 17.63 -8.34 10.96
N LEU A 484 17.84 -9.29 10.05
CA LEU A 484 18.77 -10.38 10.29
C LEU A 484 20.19 -9.83 10.21
N ALA A 485 20.86 -9.67 11.36
CA ALA A 485 22.21 -9.12 11.44
C ALA A 485 23.25 -10.15 10.97
N GLY A 486 22.99 -11.44 11.20
CA GLY A 486 23.94 -12.48 10.87
C GLY A 486 23.43 -13.89 11.10
N ARG A 487 24.26 -14.85 10.68
CA ARG A 487 24.16 -16.24 11.12
C ARG A 487 25.38 -16.60 11.96
N SER A 488 25.16 -17.14 13.15
CA SER A 488 26.23 -17.49 14.10
C SER A 488 26.23 -19.01 14.30
N LYS A 489 27.41 -19.62 14.43
CA LYS A 489 27.52 -20.94 15.09
C LYS A 489 27.35 -20.71 16.59
N GLN A 490 26.78 -21.70 17.28
CA GLN A 490 26.43 -21.63 18.70
C GLN A 490 27.64 -21.14 19.53
N ILE A 491 27.40 -20.20 20.45
CA ILE A 491 28.30 -19.98 21.59
C ILE A 491 27.95 -21.12 22.55
N ASP A 492 28.72 -22.21 22.52
CA ASP A 492 28.55 -23.27 23.51
C ASP A 492 29.08 -22.82 24.88
N ASP A 493 28.25 -23.12 25.88
CA ASP A 493 28.43 -23.10 27.33
C ASP A 493 29.65 -22.36 27.90
N ILE A 494 29.39 -21.26 28.61
CA ILE A 494 30.24 -20.85 29.73
C ILE A 494 30.24 -22.03 30.69
N SER A 495 31.33 -22.79 30.74
CA SER A 495 31.54 -23.82 31.75
C SER A 495 31.44 -23.17 33.12
N ILE A 496 30.34 -23.45 33.83
CA ILE A 496 30.21 -23.18 35.25
C ILE A 496 31.28 -24.04 35.94
N TYR A 497 32.41 -23.44 36.28
CA TYR A 497 33.37 -24.06 37.19
C TYR A 497 32.67 -24.18 38.55
N ASN A 498 32.24 -25.40 38.89
CA ASN A 498 31.89 -25.75 40.26
C ASN A 498 33.18 -25.64 41.10
N SER A 499 33.27 -24.58 41.89
CA SER A 499 34.32 -24.44 42.89
C SER A 499 33.87 -25.15 44.16
N SER A 500 34.49 -26.29 44.47
CA SER A 500 34.51 -26.84 45.83
C SER A 500 35.93 -27.25 46.19
N SER A 501 36.39 -26.63 47.29
CA SER A 501 37.49 -26.96 48.22
C SER A 501 38.96 -26.82 47.78
N ASP A 502 39.59 -25.83 48.44
CA ASP A 502 40.88 -25.88 49.17
C ASP A 502 42.11 -25.11 48.63
N GLN A 503 42.21 -23.82 49.05
CA GLN A 503 43.32 -23.17 49.79
C GLN A 503 44.76 -23.11 49.14
N PRO A 504 45.67 -22.21 49.58
CA PRO A 504 46.07 -21.02 48.81
C PRO A 504 47.57 -20.99 48.42
N SER A 505 47.93 -20.23 47.38
CA SER A 505 48.95 -19.15 47.44
C SER A 505 49.32 -18.58 46.07
N ASP A 506 49.72 -17.31 46.12
CA ASP A 506 50.62 -16.58 45.24
C ASP A 506 50.12 -15.84 43.99
N LYS A 507 50.65 -14.62 43.94
CA LYS A 507 50.29 -13.46 43.14
C LYS A 507 50.70 -13.63 41.69
N GLU A 508 49.81 -13.26 40.76
CA GLU A 508 50.18 -12.41 39.63
C GLU A 508 48.95 -11.76 38.99
N ASN A 509 48.96 -10.42 38.92
CA ASN A 509 47.94 -9.61 38.28
C ASN A 509 48.12 -9.66 36.75
N GLY A 510 47.23 -10.36 36.07
CA GLY A 510 47.12 -10.33 34.61
C GLY A 510 45.65 -10.40 34.20
N THR A 511 45.13 -9.32 33.60
CA THR A 511 43.79 -9.24 33.02
C THR A 511 43.67 -10.23 31.86
N GLN A 512 43.12 -11.42 32.11
CA GLN A 512 42.88 -12.42 31.08
C GLN A 512 41.56 -12.12 30.35
N THR A 513 41.68 -11.84 29.05
CA THR A 513 40.56 -11.81 28.11
C THR A 513 40.04 -13.24 27.87
N PRO A 514 38.72 -13.47 27.74
CA PRO A 514 38.21 -14.80 27.48
C PRO A 514 38.64 -15.27 26.09
N ARG A 515 39.40 -16.37 26.05
CA ARG A 515 39.97 -16.99 24.86
C ARG A 515 38.95 -17.97 24.29
N VAL A 516 38.42 -17.70 23.09
CA VAL A 516 37.61 -18.66 22.34
C VAL A 516 38.53 -19.60 21.58
N THR A 517 38.54 -20.87 21.95
CA THR A 517 39.22 -21.96 21.25
C THR A 517 38.37 -22.36 20.04
N GLU A 518 38.88 -22.17 18.82
CA GLU A 518 38.31 -22.79 17.62
C GLU A 518 38.52 -24.30 17.70
N LEU A 519 37.42 -25.04 17.92
CA LEU A 519 37.39 -26.48 17.71
C LEU A 519 36.90 -26.78 16.30
N THR A 520 37.73 -27.55 15.62
CA THR A 520 37.60 -28.09 14.28
C THR A 520 36.32 -28.90 14.07
N SER A 521 35.68 -28.65 12.92
CA SER A 521 34.79 -29.55 12.16
C SER A 521 33.80 -30.43 12.94
N GLU A 522 32.56 -29.95 13.09
CA GLU A 522 31.33 -30.75 12.83
C GLU A 522 30.21 -29.83 12.31
N GLN A 523 29.28 -30.39 11.53
CA GLN A 523 28.18 -29.73 10.84
C GLN A 523 27.15 -29.13 11.82
N GLY A 524 27.48 -28.01 12.47
CA GLY A 524 26.60 -27.33 13.43
C GLY A 524 25.55 -26.44 12.77
N ASP A 525 24.29 -26.60 13.19
CA ASP A 525 23.16 -25.75 12.80
C ASP A 525 23.41 -24.26 13.12
N THR A 526 23.29 -23.40 12.11
CA THR A 526 23.48 -21.95 12.25
C THR A 526 22.27 -21.26 12.88
N HIS A 527 22.51 -20.43 13.90
CA HIS A 527 21.51 -19.56 14.53
C HIS A 527 21.36 -18.27 13.74
N MET A 528 20.15 -17.73 13.65
CA MET A 528 19.86 -16.39 13.16
C MET A 528 20.05 -15.37 14.30
N THR A 529 20.90 -14.37 14.09
CA THR A 529 21.21 -13.35 15.10
C THR A 529 20.50 -12.04 14.78
N PHE A 530 19.75 -11.53 15.75
CA PHE A 530 19.08 -10.25 15.72
C PHE A 530 19.66 -9.34 16.81
N MET A 531 19.98 -8.09 16.46
CA MET A 531 20.44 -7.08 17.41
C MET A 531 19.31 -6.08 17.67
N ILE A 532 18.79 -6.09 18.89
CA ILE A 532 17.58 -5.35 19.27
C ILE A 532 17.97 -4.25 20.25
N ARG A 533 17.75 -2.98 19.85
CA ARG A 533 17.88 -1.86 20.78
C ARG A 533 16.60 -1.75 21.62
N PRO A 534 16.69 -1.79 22.96
CA PRO A 534 15.52 -1.55 23.81
C PRO A 534 14.92 -0.16 23.56
N ARG A 535 13.61 -0.13 23.33
CA ARG A 535 12.73 1.04 23.23
C ARG A 535 11.50 0.78 24.10
N ASP A 536 10.46 1.59 23.99
CA ASP A 536 9.23 1.37 24.74
C ASP A 536 8.50 0.06 24.34
N GLY A 537 7.52 -0.33 25.16
CA GLY A 537 6.68 -1.50 24.90
C GLY A 537 7.44 -2.82 25.07
N MET A 538 7.34 -3.70 24.06
CA MET A 538 7.83 -5.09 24.14
C MET A 538 9.34 -5.21 24.34
N THR A 539 10.13 -4.38 23.66
CA THR A 539 11.60 -4.49 23.73
C THR A 539 12.15 -4.07 25.09
N ARG A 540 11.55 -3.07 25.76
CA ARG A 540 11.84 -2.73 27.16
C ARG A 540 11.43 -3.86 28.10
N ARG A 541 10.25 -4.48 27.92
CA ARG A 541 9.87 -5.64 28.74
C ARG A 541 10.85 -6.80 28.60
N LEU A 542 11.35 -7.05 27.38
CA LEU A 542 12.38 -8.06 27.15
C LEU A 542 13.67 -7.71 27.87
N ARG A 543 14.15 -6.45 27.75
CA ARG A 543 15.31 -5.96 28.48
C ARG A 543 15.14 -6.13 29.99
N ASP A 544 14.02 -5.66 30.54
CA ASP A 544 13.77 -5.67 31.99
C ASP A 544 13.75 -7.11 32.52
N LYS A 545 13.19 -8.06 31.76
CA LYS A 545 13.27 -9.50 32.08
C LYS A 545 14.68 -10.08 32.00
N LEU A 546 15.52 -9.60 31.08
CA LEU A 546 16.91 -10.03 30.96
C LEU A 546 17.75 -9.49 32.11
N VAL A 547 17.59 -8.21 32.45
CA VAL A 547 18.29 -7.55 33.56
C VAL A 547 17.86 -8.15 34.91
N SER A 548 16.56 -8.40 35.12
CA SER A 548 16.05 -8.91 36.40
C SER A 548 16.52 -10.32 36.75
N LYS A 549 17.03 -11.09 35.78
CA LYS A 549 17.59 -12.42 36.02
C LYS A 549 19.09 -12.41 36.34
N GLY A 550 19.73 -11.24 36.34
CA GLY A 550 21.13 -11.05 36.73
C GLY A 550 22.13 -11.85 35.89
N GLU A 551 23.37 -11.93 36.37
CA GLU A 551 24.58 -12.56 35.79
C GLU A 551 24.45 -14.08 35.47
N SER A 552 23.26 -14.66 35.56
CA SER A 552 22.95 -16.08 35.35
C SER A 552 23.08 -16.55 33.89
N GLY A 553 23.74 -15.78 33.03
CA GLY A 553 23.91 -16.08 31.60
C GLY A 553 22.67 -15.77 30.75
N PRO A 554 22.66 -16.24 29.49
CA PRO A 554 21.62 -15.92 28.53
C PRO A 554 20.26 -16.57 28.84
N LEU A 555 19.17 -15.85 28.59
CA LEU A 555 17.81 -16.31 28.82
C LEU A 555 17.27 -17.09 27.62
N ARG A 556 16.76 -18.30 27.87
CA ARG A 556 16.01 -19.07 26.87
C ARG A 556 14.56 -18.57 26.79
N VAL A 557 14.18 -18.05 25.63
CA VAL A 557 12.85 -17.50 25.34
C VAL A 557 12.20 -18.22 24.17
N ARG A 558 10.89 -18.48 24.26
CA ARG A 558 10.14 -18.99 23.10
C ARG A 558 9.87 -17.85 22.13
N VAL A 559 10.21 -18.06 20.87
CA VAL A 559 10.09 -17.09 19.79
C VAL A 559 9.53 -17.77 18.55
N PHE A 560 8.68 -17.07 17.79
CA PHE A 560 8.30 -17.49 16.44
C PHE A 560 8.75 -16.46 15.40
N LEU A 561 9.21 -16.94 14.25
CA LEU A 561 9.63 -16.14 13.11
C LEU A 561 8.58 -16.08 12.01
N GLU A 562 8.29 -14.90 11.47
CA GLU A 562 7.52 -14.68 10.24
C GLU A 562 8.41 -13.99 9.22
N GLY A 563 8.68 -14.66 8.10
CA GLY A 563 9.55 -14.14 7.04
C GLY A 563 10.10 -15.27 6.16
N PRO A 564 11.14 -15.00 5.37
CA PRO A 564 11.87 -13.72 5.25
C PRO A 564 11.06 -12.63 4.54
N TYR A 565 11.32 -11.37 4.89
CA TYR A 565 10.87 -10.18 4.17
C TYR A 565 12.06 -9.34 3.71
N GLY A 566 11.82 -8.45 2.75
CA GLY A 566 12.84 -7.58 2.17
C GLY A 566 13.39 -8.09 0.84
N THR A 567 13.97 -7.18 0.08
CA THR A 567 14.62 -7.44 -1.20
C THR A 567 16.01 -6.82 -1.15
N PRO A 568 17.09 -7.57 -1.47
CA PRO A 568 18.44 -7.04 -1.39
C PRO A 568 18.65 -5.88 -2.38
N ALA A 569 19.36 -4.85 -1.94
CA ALA A 569 19.93 -3.88 -2.86
C ALA A 569 20.99 -4.55 -3.73
N ARG A 570 20.93 -4.32 -5.04
CA ARG A 570 21.89 -4.88 -6.00
C ARG A 570 23.18 -4.05 -5.98
N LEU A 571 24.02 -4.32 -4.99
CA LEU A 571 25.32 -3.66 -4.81
C LEU A 571 26.45 -4.38 -5.55
N ASP A 572 26.18 -5.56 -6.12
CA ASP A 572 27.13 -6.44 -6.77
C ASP A 572 27.79 -5.84 -8.02
N HIS A 573 27.21 -4.82 -8.64
CA HIS A 573 27.71 -4.24 -9.89
C HIS A 573 28.45 -2.89 -9.73
N PHE A 574 28.65 -2.43 -8.50
CA PHE A 574 29.42 -1.22 -8.20
C PHE A 574 30.87 -1.58 -7.88
N ASP A 575 31.78 -0.68 -8.24
CA ASP A 575 33.22 -0.84 -8.01
C ASP A 575 33.61 -0.30 -6.63
N ASP A 576 33.02 0.83 -6.26
CA ASP A 576 33.24 1.54 -5.00
C ASP A 576 31.91 1.66 -4.24
N ILE A 577 31.90 1.31 -2.95
CA ILE A 577 30.69 1.32 -2.11
C ILE A 577 30.98 2.03 -0.79
N LEU A 578 30.18 3.05 -0.46
CA LEU A 578 30.18 3.72 0.84
C LEU A 578 28.95 3.28 1.65
N PHE A 579 29.17 2.59 2.75
CA PHE A 579 28.16 2.30 3.76
C PHE A 579 28.17 3.37 4.85
N ILE A 580 27.04 4.02 5.08
CA ILE A 580 26.82 4.95 6.20
C ILE A 580 25.80 4.33 7.14
N ALA A 581 26.28 3.84 8.28
CA ALA A 581 25.43 3.23 9.30
C ALA A 581 25.27 4.16 10.51
N GLY A 582 24.05 4.23 11.06
CA GLY A 582 23.75 4.95 12.29
C GLY A 582 23.14 4.03 13.36
N GLY A 583 23.78 3.93 14.52
CA GLY A 583 23.32 3.09 15.63
C GLY A 583 23.17 1.62 15.21
N SER A 584 21.97 1.05 15.39
CA SER A 584 21.66 -0.33 15.00
C SER A 584 21.50 -0.54 13.49
N GLY A 585 21.61 0.52 12.68
CA GLY A 585 21.61 0.43 11.21
C GLY A 585 22.74 -0.42 10.64
N ILE A 586 23.80 -0.70 11.42
CA ILE A 586 24.87 -1.63 11.02
C ILE A 586 24.34 -3.02 10.66
N THR A 587 23.23 -3.44 11.25
CA THR A 587 22.62 -4.76 11.02
C THR A 587 22.21 -5.02 9.57
N THR A 588 21.98 -3.97 8.77
CA THR A 588 21.71 -4.11 7.32
C THR A 588 22.98 -4.23 6.50
N VAL A 589 24.09 -3.71 7.02
CA VAL A 589 25.39 -3.66 6.33
C VAL A 589 26.19 -4.94 6.54
N LEU A 590 26.17 -5.52 7.75
CA LEU A 590 26.89 -6.76 8.08
C LEU A 590 26.68 -7.87 7.04
N PRO A 591 25.46 -8.16 6.57
CA PRO A 591 25.24 -9.21 5.58
C PRO A 591 25.89 -8.91 4.23
N TYR A 592 25.98 -7.64 3.81
CA TYR A 592 26.69 -7.27 2.58
C TYR A 592 28.19 -7.46 2.74
N LEU A 593 28.77 -7.10 3.89
CA LEU A 593 30.20 -7.29 4.14
C LEU A 593 30.58 -8.78 4.09
N ARG A 594 29.81 -9.65 4.74
CA ARG A 594 30.02 -11.10 4.65
C ARG A 594 29.86 -11.61 3.22
N MET A 595 28.84 -11.14 2.50
CA MET A 595 28.62 -11.51 1.10
C MET A 595 29.79 -11.11 0.19
N PHE A 596 30.49 -10.00 0.48
CA PHE A 596 31.62 -9.56 -0.33
C PHE A 596 32.96 -10.19 0.07
N PHE A 597 33.20 -10.43 1.35
CA PHE A 597 34.53 -10.77 1.87
C PHE A 597 34.65 -12.17 2.47
N GLU A 598 33.55 -12.82 2.82
CA GLU A 598 33.52 -14.18 3.39
C GLU A 598 32.99 -15.20 2.36
N ASP A 599 31.95 -14.85 1.61
CA ASP A 599 31.42 -15.72 0.55
C ASP A 599 32.42 -15.77 -0.63
N GLN A 600 32.90 -16.97 -0.96
CA GLN A 600 33.75 -17.18 -2.14
C GLN A 600 32.94 -16.94 -3.43
N SER A 601 33.01 -15.72 -3.95
CA SER A 601 32.41 -15.32 -5.22
C SER A 601 33.43 -15.40 -6.35
N SER A 602 32.98 -15.75 -7.57
CA SER A 602 33.84 -15.76 -8.77
C SER A 602 34.26 -14.35 -9.23
N GLN A 603 33.73 -13.29 -8.62
CA GLN A 603 34.10 -11.90 -8.91
C GLN A 603 34.91 -11.31 -7.75
N PRO A 604 35.91 -10.45 -8.03
CA PRO A 604 36.66 -9.78 -6.99
C PRO A 604 35.76 -8.84 -6.18
N PRO A 605 35.96 -8.72 -4.84
CA PRO A 605 35.15 -7.83 -4.02
C PRO A 605 35.28 -6.36 -4.46
N PRO A 606 34.24 -5.54 -4.24
CA PRO A 606 34.31 -4.09 -4.47
C PRO A 606 35.21 -3.43 -3.42
N ASN A 607 35.61 -2.18 -3.67
CA ASN A 607 36.19 -1.34 -2.63
C ASN A 607 35.06 -0.86 -1.72
N VAL A 608 35.18 -1.08 -0.42
CA VAL A 608 34.13 -0.82 0.56
C VAL A 608 34.65 0.12 1.63
N HIS A 609 33.97 1.24 1.80
CA HIS A 609 34.19 2.19 2.88
C HIS A 609 32.99 2.10 3.83
N LEU A 610 33.22 1.71 5.08
CA LEU A 610 32.22 1.72 6.14
C LEU A 610 32.45 2.92 7.04
N ALA A 611 31.47 3.82 7.11
CA ALA A 611 31.38 4.85 8.13
C ALA A 611 30.24 4.51 9.09
N TRP A 612 30.57 4.21 10.34
CA TRP A 612 29.57 3.80 11.33
C TRP A 612 29.54 4.75 12.53
N ALA A 613 28.42 5.45 12.70
CA ALA A 613 28.18 6.37 13.80
C ALA A 613 27.37 5.73 14.93
N VAL A 614 27.94 5.68 16.13
CA VAL A 614 27.35 5.06 17.33
C VAL A 614 27.52 5.99 18.52
N ARG A 615 26.66 5.85 19.54
CA ARG A 615 26.83 6.55 20.82
C ARG A 615 27.86 5.86 21.71
N ASP A 616 27.79 4.53 21.79
CA ASP A 616 28.53 3.71 22.73
C ASP A 616 29.63 2.94 22.01
N GLU A 617 30.89 3.14 22.44
CA GLU A 617 32.06 2.47 21.87
C GLU A 617 32.02 0.95 22.08
N GLY A 618 31.46 0.50 23.21
CA GLY A 618 31.31 -0.92 23.54
C GLY A 618 30.54 -1.68 22.45
N PHE A 619 29.51 -1.07 21.87
CA PHE A 619 28.75 -1.71 20.78
C PHE A 619 29.58 -1.90 19.51
N ILE A 620 30.49 -0.98 19.20
CA ILE A 620 31.41 -1.13 18.06
C ILE A 620 32.36 -2.31 18.30
N ARG A 621 32.96 -2.36 19.49
CA ARG A 621 33.90 -3.42 19.87
C ARG A 621 33.25 -4.80 19.86
N ASP A 622 32.02 -4.89 20.36
CA ASP A 622 31.20 -6.12 20.34
C ASP A 622 30.94 -6.63 18.91
N VAL A 623 30.54 -5.73 17.98
CA VAL A 623 30.32 -6.10 16.57
C VAL A 623 31.64 -6.50 15.88
N LEU A 624 32.75 -5.82 16.16
CA LEU A 624 34.06 -6.21 15.61
C LEU A 624 34.47 -7.61 16.07
N ALA A 625 34.37 -7.87 17.38
CA ALA A 625 34.78 -9.14 17.96
C ALA A 625 33.91 -10.32 17.50
N ASN A 626 32.59 -10.11 17.43
CA ASN A 626 31.62 -11.21 17.26
C ASN A 626 31.07 -11.34 15.83
N ASP A 627 31.06 -10.27 15.04
CA ASP A 627 30.34 -10.23 13.78
C ASP A 627 31.21 -9.94 12.55
N LEU A 628 32.31 -9.21 12.73
CA LEU A 628 33.22 -8.81 11.65
C LEU A 628 34.62 -9.43 11.72
N ARG A 629 34.97 -10.15 12.80
CA ARG A 629 36.30 -10.75 12.97
C ARG A 629 36.74 -11.61 11.77
N ALA A 630 35.85 -12.45 11.24
CA ALA A 630 36.15 -13.27 10.07
C ALA A 630 36.29 -12.44 8.78
N THR A 631 35.39 -11.45 8.60
CA THR A 631 35.49 -10.48 7.50
C THR A 631 36.82 -9.71 7.55
N GLU A 632 37.24 -9.18 8.70
CA GLU A 632 38.52 -8.46 8.85
C GLU A 632 39.74 -9.35 8.60
N GLY A 633 39.65 -10.63 9.00
CA GLY A 633 40.70 -11.62 8.76
C GLY A 633 40.82 -12.08 7.30
N SER A 634 39.88 -11.69 6.42
CA SER A 634 39.91 -12.04 5.00
C SER A 634 41.04 -11.31 4.26
N ALA A 635 41.80 -12.05 3.45
CA ALA A 635 42.90 -11.48 2.65
C ALA A 635 42.44 -10.33 1.74
N PHE A 636 41.20 -10.39 1.24
CA PHE A 636 40.63 -9.33 0.41
C PHE A 636 40.23 -8.09 1.20
N ALA A 637 39.76 -8.25 2.44
CA ALA A 637 39.35 -7.14 3.28
C ALA A 637 40.53 -6.21 3.61
N ALA A 638 41.72 -6.77 3.84
CA ALA A 638 42.92 -6.00 4.15
C ALA A 638 43.28 -4.92 3.10
N SER A 639 42.90 -5.11 1.84
CA SER A 639 43.17 -4.16 0.74
C SER A 639 41.95 -3.39 0.27
N LYS A 640 40.74 -3.88 0.53
CA LYS A 640 39.50 -3.34 -0.05
C LYS A 640 38.46 -2.89 0.96
N LEU A 641 38.62 -3.18 2.24
CA LEU A 641 37.69 -2.77 3.28
C LEU A 641 38.35 -1.70 4.17
N ASN A 642 37.83 -0.48 4.09
CA ASN A 642 38.17 0.60 5.00
C ASN A 642 37.02 0.82 5.98
N MET A 643 37.30 0.88 7.28
CA MET A 643 36.28 1.08 8.31
C MET A 643 36.64 2.23 9.23
N GLU A 644 35.70 3.16 9.38
CA GLU A 644 35.79 4.31 10.26
C GLU A 644 34.62 4.33 11.24
N PHE A 645 34.95 4.46 12.52
CA PHE A 645 33.98 4.42 13.62
C PHE A 645 33.86 5.78 14.27
N TYR A 646 32.64 6.32 14.33
CA TYR A 646 32.35 7.64 14.85
C TYR A 646 31.58 7.54 16.17
N ILE A 647 32.24 7.86 17.28
CA ILE A 647 31.64 7.89 18.61
C ILE A 647 31.03 9.28 18.83
N THR A 648 29.72 9.31 19.01
CA THR A 648 28.92 10.54 19.09
C THR A 648 28.55 10.96 20.51
N SER A 649 28.83 10.13 21.53
CA SER A 649 28.72 10.53 22.94
C SER A 649 29.85 11.50 23.30
N GLY A 650 29.52 12.59 24.00
CA GLY A 650 30.51 13.62 24.38
C GLY A 650 30.95 14.59 23.27
N ALA A 651 30.44 14.46 22.05
CA ALA A 651 30.71 15.41 20.96
C ALA A 651 29.92 16.72 21.15
N SER A 652 30.39 17.60 22.03
CA SER A 652 29.87 18.96 22.17
C SER A 652 30.39 19.86 21.04
N GLY A 653 29.52 20.15 20.08
CA GLY A 653 29.31 21.46 19.45
C GLY A 653 30.41 22.24 18.71
N THR A 654 31.70 21.93 18.83
CA THR A 654 32.74 22.82 18.28
C THR A 654 33.67 22.09 17.32
N SER A 655 33.63 22.52 16.07
CA SER A 655 34.49 22.11 14.96
C SER A 655 35.91 22.66 15.13
N THR A 656 36.66 22.09 16.06
CA THR A 656 38.12 22.23 16.10
C THR A 656 38.71 20.89 16.51
N PRO A 657 39.70 20.36 15.77
CA PRO A 657 40.41 19.17 16.19
C PRO A 657 41.29 19.56 17.38
N THR A 658 40.79 19.39 18.61
CA THR A 658 41.63 19.53 19.79
C THR A 658 42.66 18.40 19.76
N PRO A 659 43.97 18.70 19.79
CA PRO A 659 44.99 17.66 19.95
C PRO A 659 44.71 16.96 21.29
N VAL A 660 44.61 15.64 21.26
CA VAL A 660 44.50 14.83 22.48
C VAL A 660 45.71 15.14 23.36
N SER A 661 45.47 15.78 24.51
CA SER A 661 46.44 15.81 25.60
C SER A 661 46.68 14.36 26.03
N LYS A 662 47.93 13.92 25.88
CA LYS A 662 48.41 12.61 26.32
C LYS A 662 48.30 12.53 27.84
N GLU A 663 47.17 12.02 28.34
CA GLU A 663 47.13 11.44 29.67
C GLU A 663 47.50 9.95 29.56
N ALA A 664 48.44 9.57 30.42
CA ALA A 664 49.17 8.33 30.38
C ALA A 664 48.28 7.13 30.71
N GLY A 665 48.31 6.12 29.84
CA GLY A 665 47.75 4.80 30.09
C GLY A 665 47.72 3.98 28.81
N ASN A 666 48.40 2.83 28.80
CA ASN A 666 48.59 1.91 27.67
C ASN A 666 47.27 1.50 26.95
N ALA A 667 46.84 2.27 25.96
CA ALA A 667 45.94 1.81 24.91
C ALA A 667 46.52 2.26 23.57
N THR A 668 46.92 1.30 22.73
CA THR A 668 47.18 1.56 21.30
C THR A 668 45.93 2.23 20.72
N SER A 669 45.99 3.53 20.43
CA SER A 669 44.82 4.24 19.92
C SER A 669 44.56 3.78 18.48
N ASP A 670 43.63 2.85 18.29
CA ASP A 670 43.17 2.44 16.98
C ASP A 670 42.64 3.68 16.22
N SER A 671 43.39 4.11 15.21
CA SER A 671 43.13 5.33 14.42
C SER A 671 41.76 5.33 13.72
N ARG A 672 41.10 4.17 13.62
CA ARG A 672 39.75 4.02 13.08
C ARG A 672 38.67 4.65 13.97
N PHE A 673 38.93 4.81 15.27
CA PHE A 673 37.97 5.35 16.23
C PHE A 673 38.10 6.88 16.33
N LYS A 674 37.04 7.58 15.92
CA LYS A 674 36.95 9.04 15.90
C LYS A 674 35.85 9.50 16.87
N ARG A 675 36.18 10.33 17.87
CA ARG A 675 35.20 10.87 18.84
C ARG A 675 34.57 12.18 18.33
N VAL A 676 33.90 12.10 17.19
CA VAL A 676 33.28 13.25 16.51
C VAL A 676 32.04 12.79 15.75
N ARG A 677 31.09 13.69 15.49
CA ARG A 677 30.01 13.42 14.55
C ARG A 677 30.56 13.44 13.12
N PRO A 678 30.21 12.46 12.26
CA PRO A 678 30.68 12.47 10.89
C PRO A 678 30.05 13.63 10.11
N ASP A 679 30.87 14.40 9.40
CA ASP A 679 30.38 15.31 8.38
C ASP A 679 30.05 14.50 7.11
N ILE A 680 28.78 14.14 6.99
CA ILE A 680 28.24 13.33 5.89
C ILE A 680 28.47 14.01 4.53
N HIS A 681 28.39 15.34 4.46
CA HIS A 681 28.59 16.06 3.21
C HIS A 681 30.02 15.90 2.72
N THR A 682 31.00 16.19 3.57
CA THR A 682 32.42 16.08 3.23
C THR A 682 32.81 14.62 2.97
N MET A 683 32.24 13.68 3.72
CA MET A 683 32.47 12.25 3.54
C MET A 683 32.02 11.75 2.16
N VAL A 684 30.78 12.05 1.77
CA VAL A 684 30.24 11.67 0.45
C VAL A 684 31.02 12.36 -0.65
N ASP A 685 31.37 13.64 -0.47
CA ASP A 685 32.18 14.38 -1.44
C ASP A 685 33.55 13.73 -1.68
N ASN A 686 34.27 13.39 -0.62
CA ASN A 686 35.58 12.76 -0.70
C ASN A 686 35.50 11.38 -1.34
N PHE A 687 34.55 10.56 -0.90
CA PHE A 687 34.33 9.22 -1.45
C PHE A 687 34.04 9.26 -2.96
N VAL A 688 33.12 10.13 -3.38
CA VAL A 688 32.74 10.27 -4.79
C VAL A 688 33.90 10.80 -5.64
N ASN A 689 34.70 11.73 -5.12
CA ASN A 689 35.87 12.26 -5.84
C ASN A 689 37.01 11.23 -5.99
N GLN A 690 37.13 10.30 -5.04
CA GLN A 690 38.14 9.24 -5.07
C GLN A 690 37.70 8.04 -5.95
N SER A 691 36.39 7.86 -6.12
CA SER A 691 35.82 6.76 -6.92
C SER A 691 36.18 6.92 -8.40
N GLN A 692 36.68 5.85 -9.02
CA GLN A 692 37.03 5.82 -10.45
C GLN A 692 35.96 5.12 -11.31
N GLY A 693 35.15 4.26 -10.67
CA GLY A 693 34.12 3.44 -11.31
C GLY A 693 32.70 3.88 -10.97
N ARG A 694 31.76 2.93 -11.05
CA ARG A 694 30.39 3.16 -10.56
C ARG A 694 30.40 3.14 -9.05
N ALA A 695 29.88 4.19 -8.42
CA ALA A 695 29.87 4.34 -6.98
C ALA A 695 28.45 4.12 -6.42
N ALA A 696 28.35 3.43 -5.29
CA ALA A 696 27.11 3.33 -4.53
C ALA A 696 27.28 3.95 -3.14
N VAL A 697 26.29 4.71 -2.71
CA VAL A 697 26.16 5.15 -1.32
C VAL A 697 24.96 4.45 -0.71
N PHE A 698 25.19 3.65 0.32
CA PHE A 698 24.16 2.94 1.05
C PHE A 698 24.05 3.52 2.45
N VAL A 699 22.86 3.95 2.86
CA VAL A 699 22.63 4.53 4.17
C VAL A 699 21.54 3.78 4.95
N CYS A 700 21.84 3.49 6.22
CA CYS A 700 20.86 2.98 7.17
C CYS A 700 21.09 3.58 8.56
N GLY A 701 20.12 4.35 9.05
CA GLY A 701 20.27 5.03 10.34
C GLY A 701 19.07 5.92 10.70
N PRO A 702 19.23 6.88 11.62
CA PRO A 702 18.23 7.88 11.91
C PRO A 702 17.82 8.68 10.66
N ALA A 703 16.58 9.20 10.66
CA ALA A 703 16.02 9.98 9.55
C ALA A 703 16.92 11.14 9.09
N GLU A 704 17.58 11.81 10.02
CA GLU A 704 18.53 12.90 9.75
C GLU A 704 19.75 12.45 8.93
N ILE A 705 20.35 11.29 9.27
CA ILE A 705 21.51 10.75 8.54
C ILE A 705 21.10 10.39 7.11
N ALA A 706 19.94 9.74 6.94
CA ALA A 706 19.44 9.37 5.62
C ALA A 706 19.11 10.60 4.76
N ASP A 707 18.38 11.59 5.29
CA ASP A 707 18.03 12.81 4.56
C ASP A 707 19.26 13.65 4.18
N THR A 708 20.25 13.75 5.09
CA THR A 708 21.52 14.45 4.84
C THR A 708 22.37 13.72 3.79
N THR A 709 22.45 12.39 3.87
CA THR A 709 23.16 11.57 2.87
C THR A 709 22.55 11.74 1.49
N ARG A 710 21.21 11.69 1.38
CA ARG A 710 20.52 11.95 0.13
C ARG A 710 20.84 13.32 -0.43
N GLN A 711 20.83 14.35 0.40
CA GLN A 711 21.17 15.70 -0.02
C GLN A 711 22.62 15.79 -0.54
N ALA A 712 23.56 15.13 0.13
CA ALA A 712 24.96 15.08 -0.30
C ALA A 712 25.12 14.36 -1.65
N VAL A 713 24.47 13.21 -1.85
CA VAL A 713 24.50 12.47 -3.13
C VAL A 713 23.82 13.27 -4.25
N LEU A 714 22.68 13.92 -3.96
CA LEU A 714 22.02 14.81 -4.93
C LEU A 714 22.90 16.00 -5.34
N ARG A 715 23.74 16.52 -4.44
CA ARG A 715 24.71 17.57 -4.75
C ARG A 715 25.81 17.04 -5.69
N GLN A 716 26.32 15.84 -5.44
CA GLN A 716 27.35 15.24 -6.28
C GLN A 716 26.86 14.84 -7.67
N THR A 717 25.68 14.22 -7.75
CA THR A 717 25.07 13.84 -9.03
C THR A 717 24.71 15.03 -9.93
N ARG A 718 24.68 16.27 -9.40
CA ARG A 718 24.56 17.49 -10.23
C ARG A 718 25.86 17.85 -10.95
N LYS A 719 27.01 17.43 -10.42
CA LYS A 719 28.29 17.58 -11.11
C LYS A 719 28.31 16.59 -12.28
N VAL A 720 28.70 17.06 -13.47
CA VAL A 720 28.42 16.42 -14.78
C VAL A 720 29.09 15.04 -14.98
N HIS A 721 29.85 14.51 -14.02
CA HIS A 721 30.88 13.49 -14.27
C HIS A 721 30.86 12.23 -13.38
N VAL A 722 29.90 12.01 -12.47
CA VAL A 722 29.96 10.83 -11.58
C VAL A 722 28.64 10.03 -11.54
N ASP A 723 28.74 8.73 -11.84
CA ASP A 723 27.64 7.75 -11.74
C ASP A 723 27.57 7.23 -10.29
N VAL A 724 26.83 7.95 -9.45
CA VAL A 724 26.59 7.62 -8.04
C VAL A 724 25.12 7.27 -7.84
N GLU A 725 24.85 6.11 -7.25
CA GLU A 725 23.52 5.66 -6.88
C GLU A 725 23.34 5.65 -5.36
N LEU A 726 22.15 6.03 -4.89
CA LEU A 726 21.81 6.04 -3.46
C LEU A 726 20.87 4.88 -3.14
N PHE A 727 21.21 4.13 -2.09
CA PHE A 727 20.37 3.09 -1.51
C PHE A 727 20.04 3.46 -0.06
N GLU A 728 18.76 3.43 0.29
CA GLU A 728 18.30 3.85 1.61
C GLU A 728 17.47 2.75 2.25
N GLU A 729 17.98 2.21 3.36
CA GLU A 729 17.25 1.27 4.20
C GLU A 729 16.94 1.93 5.54
N MET A 730 15.68 1.89 5.96
CA MET A 730 15.20 2.69 7.10
C MET A 730 14.18 1.92 7.93
N PHE A 731 14.38 1.95 9.24
CA PHE A 731 13.52 1.33 10.24
C PHE A 731 12.70 2.40 10.95
N VAL A 732 11.76 3.00 10.23
CA VAL A 732 10.78 3.93 10.80
C VAL A 732 9.45 3.20 10.82
N TRP A 733 9.15 2.52 11.92
CA TRP A 733 7.84 1.92 12.19
C TRP A 733 6.96 2.87 12.98
#